data_AF-A0A8T1WX66-F1
#
_entry.id   AF-A0A8T1WX66-F1
#
_cell.length_a   1.000
_cell.length_b   1.000
_cell.length_c   1.000
_cell.angle_alpha   90.00
_cell.angle_beta   90.00
_cell.angle_gamma   90.00
#
_symmetry.space_group_name_H-M   'P 1'
#
loop_
_entity.id
_entity.type
_entity.pdbx_description
1 polymer ?
#
loop_
_entity_poly.entity_id
_entity_poly.type
_entity_poly.pdbx_seq_one_letter_code
_entity_poly.pdbx_strand_id
1 'polypeptide(L)'
;MRILQLIHRLVVFGIAVWYVVVSLRSFSTAIVILRGAVSKDLPVQTHTADLMPGYAGTTTIEESPLVRQVLLKSTSLRNDTLYLETPWVQSSVGCTKVPKFNANIYSNGYLRLMFSKIQEHASYNLSYVTELELIAPVVDCTFDLIAWGDTTAARVYYLTRRKDDPADLILLSTSLSAQDYEIDLHFQKGPALVLLIAAIEDMSTTTVDHHIAVAFNYPYVTEPAFEYSELNGIDVDSYWRVTTLTNKRSLDPAKEVRVGRRFGRYITDLTAQSNMEVSHLGLPTDPASELGEWRWRSRAVLHDSWAWTHAIHGVYALNVIFNLAVLTFVIYRRLRKGHLWVGDAFSTISNMLLYRGILILVSNHLNGYWTITKMCISLGDSIAGLHVIYYKPELVHADLLSVFMNLASALTYLGHERVDPVVAFATFELSWTYRLTLAKLFPSLKQTIENFGIADATLGLLDVSPGLAHLSPMELMTAYKVVMDRKPVVLSAVISIFSPIVLIAARTRSKVYSKGAQQTGLTTFETATGSALSKRFGIVSGCENYVVRDGQISATIDAVYGNGFLVANGKFLVGTKDLLTIMLMKEILENSTDPRNDTVYLETATAQSFTGCSDVAKFDEDIYSNRYLRLIYSKLQAHASYNLSYVKDLELIVPVVDCMFDLLVTGDRTLARVYYLTRPKNDPTQVILLSTSLSAQDYAVDQQFQQGSAMLILVAPIDDMRAKTLDHQIGIALNYPYVAEPAFEYAELDGIDGDNYWILKLPPNPETQDPTKIVRAARRFGRYLREVTAQSNIETAHWDIPKTPKEEIGEWRWYSRAVLHDSWAWGHAVHGFFAIDVIFNLSVLSFVIVRRFRMGHIWSSFMETCWLCT
;
A
#
# COMPACT_ATOMS: atom_id res chain seq x y z
N MET A 1 -53.88 20.79 24.07
CA MET A 1 -52.49 21.13 24.48
C MET A 1 -51.74 19.96 25.13
N ARG A 2 -52.10 19.44 26.31
CA ARG A 2 -51.33 18.38 27.03
C ARG A 2 -51.00 17.14 26.19
N ILE A 3 -51.94 16.66 25.36
CA ILE A 3 -51.71 15.49 24.48
C ILE A 3 -50.60 15.76 23.44
N LEU A 4 -50.59 16.94 22.81
CA LEU A 4 -49.54 17.34 21.85
C LEU A 4 -48.16 17.42 22.51
N GLN A 5 -48.10 17.90 23.76
CA GLN A 5 -46.85 17.93 24.54
C GLN A 5 -46.35 16.52 24.88
N LEU A 6 -47.25 15.57 25.13
CA LEU A 6 -46.89 14.16 25.34
C LEU A 6 -46.37 13.52 24.03
N ILE A 7 -47.09 13.70 22.92
CA ILE A 7 -46.69 13.20 21.58
C ILE A 7 -45.31 13.73 21.21
N HIS A 8 -45.08 15.05 21.34
CA HIS A 8 -43.77 15.65 21.08
C HIS A 8 -42.65 15.02 21.94
N ARG A 9 -42.88 14.78 23.24
CA ARG A 9 -41.88 14.11 24.10
C ARG A 9 -41.62 12.65 23.72
N LEU A 10 -42.63 11.94 23.19
CA LEU A 10 -42.43 10.60 22.64
C LEU A 10 -41.60 10.63 21.34
N VAL A 11 -41.77 11.65 20.49
CA VAL A 11 -40.91 11.88 19.31
C VAL A 11 -39.47 12.21 19.73
N VAL A 12 -39.27 13.08 20.73
CA VAL A 12 -37.94 13.38 21.30
C VAL A 12 -37.28 12.12 21.87
N PHE A 13 -38.02 11.25 22.56
CA PHE A 13 -37.52 9.95 23.03
C PHE A 13 -37.15 9.03 21.86
N GLY A 14 -37.99 8.94 20.83
CA GLY A 14 -37.71 8.16 19.62
C GLY A 14 -36.45 8.61 18.88
N ILE A 15 -36.20 9.92 18.81
CA ILE A 15 -34.98 10.48 18.22
C ILE A 15 -33.74 10.21 19.08
N ALA A 16 -33.85 10.23 20.41
CA ALA A 16 -32.74 9.82 21.28
C ALA A 16 -32.39 8.33 21.10
N VAL A 17 -33.38 7.45 20.89
CA VAL A 17 -33.18 6.03 20.53
C VAL A 17 -32.57 5.90 19.13
N TRP A 18 -33.02 6.68 18.15
CA TRP A 18 -32.48 6.63 16.79
C TRP A 18 -31.02 7.13 16.72
N TYR A 19 -30.64 8.16 17.49
CA TYR A 19 -29.24 8.57 17.67
C TYR A 19 -28.38 7.41 18.18
N VAL A 20 -28.87 6.62 19.15
CA VAL A 20 -28.20 5.39 19.61
C VAL A 20 -28.08 4.36 18.47
N VAL A 21 -29.11 4.16 17.65
CA VAL A 21 -29.04 3.23 16.50
C VAL A 21 -27.97 3.65 15.49
N VAL A 22 -27.87 4.94 15.17
CA VAL A 22 -26.81 5.49 14.31
C VAL A 22 -25.42 5.25 14.92
N SER A 23 -25.25 5.58 16.20
CA SER A 23 -23.98 5.38 16.91
C SER A 23 -23.56 3.91 16.99
N LEU A 24 -24.50 2.98 17.22
CA LEU A 24 -24.23 1.53 17.23
C LEU A 24 -23.94 0.97 15.84
N ARG A 25 -24.56 1.50 14.78
CA ARG A 25 -24.22 1.12 13.39
C ARG A 25 -22.79 1.52 13.06
N SER A 26 -22.38 2.75 13.37
CA SER A 26 -20.99 3.22 13.19
C SER A 26 -20.00 2.34 13.95
N PHE A 27 -20.25 2.08 15.25
CA PHE A 27 -19.43 1.17 16.06
C PHE A 27 -19.32 -0.25 15.46
N SER A 28 -20.45 -0.84 15.04
CA SER A 28 -20.46 -2.19 14.44
C SER A 28 -19.64 -2.23 13.15
N THR A 29 -19.88 -1.27 12.24
CA THR A 29 -19.13 -1.13 10.99
C THR A 29 -17.63 -0.94 11.24
N ALA A 30 -17.24 -0.13 12.22
CA ALA A 30 -15.84 0.06 12.61
C ALA A 30 -15.17 -1.26 13.04
N ILE A 31 -15.84 -2.05 13.89
CA ILE A 31 -15.33 -3.36 14.33
C ILE A 31 -15.20 -4.36 13.18
N VAL A 32 -16.06 -4.31 12.15
CA VAL A 32 -15.94 -5.18 10.97
C VAL A 32 -14.76 -4.76 10.09
N ILE A 33 -14.51 -3.45 9.91
CA ILE A 33 -13.35 -2.97 9.13
C ILE A 33 -12.03 -3.30 9.85
N LEU A 34 -11.94 -3.10 11.17
CA LEU A 34 -10.76 -3.48 11.98
C LEU A 34 -10.44 -4.99 11.96
N ARG A 35 -11.34 -5.82 11.45
CA ARG A 35 -11.13 -7.27 11.26
C ARG A 35 -10.61 -7.62 9.87
N GLY A 36 -10.44 -6.66 8.97
CA GLY A 36 -10.15 -6.90 7.55
C GLY A 36 -11.34 -7.46 6.76
N ALA A 37 -12.52 -7.54 7.40
CA ALA A 37 -13.68 -8.28 6.87
C ALA A 37 -14.62 -7.41 6.00
N VAL A 38 -14.06 -6.43 5.27
CA VAL A 38 -14.82 -5.56 4.37
C VAL A 38 -14.26 -5.62 2.97
N SER A 39 -14.78 -6.59 2.22
CA SER A 39 -14.81 -6.55 0.76
C SER A 39 -16.24 -6.66 0.24
N LYS A 40 -16.46 -6.24 -1.01
CA LYS A 40 -17.77 -6.26 -1.68
C LYS A 40 -17.58 -6.38 -3.19
N ASP A 41 -18.26 -7.35 -3.78
CA ASP A 41 -18.32 -7.51 -5.23
C ASP A 41 -19.08 -6.33 -5.89
N LEU A 42 -18.56 -5.85 -7.01
CA LEU A 42 -19.10 -4.74 -7.79
C LEU A 42 -19.85 -5.28 -9.03
N PRO A 43 -20.69 -4.47 -9.69
CA PRO A 43 -21.32 -4.86 -10.94
C PRO A 43 -20.28 -5.25 -12.00
N VAL A 44 -20.59 -6.25 -12.82
CA VAL A 44 -19.75 -6.62 -13.97
C VAL A 44 -19.72 -5.45 -14.95
N GLN A 45 -18.52 -5.06 -15.37
CA GLN A 45 -18.30 -4.02 -16.37
C GLN A 45 -17.99 -4.70 -17.71
N THR A 46 -18.92 -4.63 -18.66
CA THR A 46 -18.69 -5.10 -20.04
C THR A 46 -18.25 -3.93 -20.91
N HIS A 47 -17.21 -4.16 -21.71
CA HIS A 47 -16.84 -3.35 -22.86
C HIS A 47 -17.20 -4.11 -24.13
N THR A 48 -17.74 -3.45 -25.17
CA THR A 48 -18.12 -4.12 -26.43
C THR A 48 -17.22 -3.73 -27.61
N ALA A 49 -17.10 -4.63 -28.57
CA ALA A 49 -16.50 -4.44 -29.89
C ALA A 49 -17.55 -4.86 -30.94
N ASP A 50 -18.19 -3.87 -31.56
CA ASP A 50 -19.47 -4.05 -32.25
C ASP A 50 -19.30 -4.55 -33.70
N LEU A 51 -18.09 -4.53 -34.26
CA LEU A 51 -17.82 -4.89 -35.66
C LEU A 51 -17.20 -6.27 -35.81
N MET A 52 -16.26 -6.65 -34.94
CA MET A 52 -15.46 -7.88 -35.14
C MET A 52 -16.32 -9.15 -35.23
N PRO A 53 -17.37 -9.39 -34.40
CA PRO A 53 -18.25 -10.54 -34.60
C PRO A 53 -18.94 -10.54 -35.97
N GLY A 54 -19.36 -9.37 -36.46
CA GLY A 54 -19.99 -9.23 -37.78
C GLY A 54 -19.02 -9.47 -38.95
N TYR A 55 -17.75 -9.07 -38.79
CA TYR A 55 -16.70 -9.33 -39.78
C TYR A 55 -16.20 -10.78 -39.76
N ALA A 56 -16.23 -11.47 -38.61
CA ALA A 56 -15.95 -12.90 -38.50
C ALA A 56 -17.10 -13.78 -39.04
N GLY A 57 -18.35 -13.33 -38.89
CA GLY A 57 -19.53 -14.03 -39.41
C GLY A 57 -20.03 -15.12 -38.47
N THR A 58 -20.59 -16.19 -39.04
CA THR A 58 -21.32 -17.25 -38.30
C THR A 58 -20.87 -18.67 -38.66
N THR A 59 -19.68 -18.81 -39.25
CA THR A 59 -19.10 -20.05 -39.79
C THR A 59 -17.58 -20.02 -39.66
N THR A 60 -16.88 -20.93 -40.35
CA THR A 60 -15.42 -20.90 -40.57
C THR A 60 -14.89 -19.51 -40.97
N ILE A 61 -13.74 -19.13 -40.43
CA ILE A 61 -13.08 -17.85 -40.73
C ILE A 61 -12.74 -17.69 -42.22
N GLU A 62 -12.51 -18.79 -42.95
CA GLU A 62 -12.24 -18.78 -44.40
C GLU A 62 -13.43 -18.29 -45.25
N GLU A 63 -14.67 -18.47 -44.76
CA GLU A 63 -15.90 -17.94 -45.36
C GLU A 63 -16.37 -16.60 -44.75
N SER A 64 -15.64 -16.06 -43.78
CA SER A 64 -15.97 -14.79 -43.09
C SER A 64 -16.05 -13.58 -44.04
N PRO A 65 -16.90 -12.57 -43.76
CA PRO A 65 -16.87 -11.28 -44.46
C PRO A 65 -15.48 -10.62 -44.49
N LEU A 66 -14.69 -10.76 -43.42
CA LEU A 66 -13.29 -10.30 -43.35
C LEU A 66 -12.45 -10.87 -44.52
N VAL A 67 -12.41 -12.20 -44.66
CA VAL A 67 -11.60 -12.87 -45.68
C VAL A 67 -12.23 -12.73 -47.07
N ARG A 68 -13.55 -12.93 -47.16
CA ARG A 68 -14.28 -13.03 -48.43
C ARG A 68 -14.59 -11.68 -49.08
N GLN A 69 -14.81 -10.62 -48.29
CA GLN A 69 -15.22 -9.30 -48.78
C GLN A 69 -14.11 -8.25 -48.62
N VAL A 70 -13.44 -8.17 -47.45
CA VAL A 70 -12.39 -7.15 -47.22
C VAL A 70 -11.06 -7.54 -47.85
N LEU A 71 -10.64 -8.79 -47.69
CA LEU A 71 -9.39 -9.31 -48.26
C LEU A 71 -9.55 -9.91 -49.67
N LEU A 72 -10.77 -9.93 -50.22
CA LEU A 72 -11.09 -10.44 -51.56
C LEU A 72 -10.54 -11.88 -51.81
N LYS A 73 -10.60 -12.74 -50.80
CA LYS A 73 -10.02 -14.10 -50.76
C LYS A 73 -8.48 -14.18 -50.80
N SER A 74 -7.76 -13.08 -50.62
CA SER A 74 -6.29 -13.10 -50.54
C SER A 74 -5.83 -13.43 -49.12
N THR A 75 -5.12 -14.55 -48.97
CA THR A 75 -4.38 -14.90 -47.73
C THR A 75 -2.91 -14.44 -47.79
N SER A 76 -2.57 -13.56 -48.73
CA SER A 76 -1.21 -13.01 -48.88
C SER A 76 -0.82 -12.19 -47.66
N LEU A 77 0.39 -12.41 -47.14
CA LEU A 77 0.91 -11.67 -45.98
C LEU A 77 0.93 -10.16 -46.27
N ARG A 78 0.36 -9.37 -45.36
CA ARG A 78 0.30 -7.91 -45.48
C ARG A 78 1.35 -7.26 -44.59
N ASN A 79 1.76 -6.05 -44.96
CA ASN A 79 2.69 -5.22 -44.17
C ASN A 79 1.99 -4.14 -43.33
N ASP A 80 0.67 -3.98 -43.45
CA ASP A 80 -0.16 -3.03 -42.71
C ASP A 80 -1.04 -3.71 -41.64
N THR A 81 -1.82 -2.89 -40.92
CA THR A 81 -2.82 -3.30 -39.93
C THR A 81 -4.19 -2.85 -40.44
N LEU A 82 -5.21 -3.69 -40.27
CA LEU A 82 -6.57 -3.42 -40.75
C LEU A 82 -7.43 -2.85 -39.62
N TYR A 83 -7.85 -1.59 -39.75
CA TYR A 83 -8.69 -0.90 -38.78
C TYR A 83 -10.15 -0.90 -39.28
N LEU A 84 -11.06 -1.56 -38.58
CA LEU A 84 -12.47 -1.66 -38.93
C LEU A 84 -13.20 -0.41 -38.40
N GLU A 85 -13.63 0.50 -39.27
CA GLU A 85 -14.28 1.75 -38.85
C GLU A 85 -15.82 1.68 -38.83
N THR A 86 -16.39 0.86 -39.72
CA THR A 86 -17.83 0.56 -39.81
C THR A 86 -18.00 -0.86 -40.36
N PRO A 87 -19.22 -1.42 -40.47
CA PRO A 87 -19.44 -2.73 -41.09
C PRO A 87 -19.03 -2.82 -42.57
N TRP A 88 -18.72 -1.69 -43.24
CA TRP A 88 -18.42 -1.63 -44.67
C TRP A 88 -17.15 -0.82 -45.01
N VAL A 89 -16.51 -0.18 -44.03
CA VAL A 89 -15.38 0.74 -44.25
C VAL A 89 -14.23 0.36 -43.32
N GLN A 90 -13.04 0.23 -43.90
CA GLN A 90 -11.80 -0.07 -43.19
C GLN A 90 -10.72 0.95 -43.55
N SER A 91 -9.71 1.07 -42.68
CA SER A 91 -8.55 1.93 -42.81
C SER A 91 -7.28 1.09 -42.64
N SER A 92 -6.15 1.59 -43.15
CA SER A 92 -4.80 1.02 -42.93
C SER A 92 -3.87 1.96 -42.14
N VAL A 93 -4.37 3.14 -41.75
CA VAL A 93 -3.59 4.22 -41.10
C VAL A 93 -3.94 4.37 -39.61
N GLY A 94 -5.16 3.98 -39.22
CA GLY A 94 -5.68 4.11 -37.85
C GLY A 94 -7.20 4.34 -37.85
N CYS A 95 -7.78 4.42 -36.66
CA CYS A 95 -9.21 4.67 -36.46
C CYS A 95 -9.55 6.17 -36.62
N THR A 96 -9.73 6.64 -37.86
CA THR A 96 -9.78 8.08 -38.19
C THR A 96 -10.95 8.84 -37.55
N LYS A 97 -12.01 8.12 -37.18
CA LYS A 97 -13.22 8.69 -36.56
C LYS A 97 -13.22 8.67 -35.02
N VAL A 98 -12.17 8.15 -34.38
CA VAL A 98 -12.11 7.95 -32.94
C VAL A 98 -11.20 9.01 -32.29
N PRO A 99 -11.74 10.04 -31.59
CA PRO A 99 -10.96 11.21 -31.18
C PRO A 99 -9.84 10.95 -30.17
N LYS A 100 -9.84 9.79 -29.52
CA LYS A 100 -8.86 9.36 -28.51
C LYS A 100 -8.01 8.16 -28.94
N PHE A 101 -8.02 7.80 -30.23
CA PHE A 101 -7.27 6.65 -30.74
C PHE A 101 -5.76 6.76 -30.43
N ASN A 102 -5.25 5.87 -29.56
CA ASN A 102 -3.83 5.78 -29.27
C ASN A 102 -3.10 5.04 -30.40
N ALA A 103 -2.59 5.83 -31.36
CA ALA A 103 -1.88 5.33 -32.52
C ALA A 103 -0.55 4.60 -32.20
N ASN A 104 0.00 4.72 -30.97
CA ASN A 104 1.22 4.04 -30.59
C ASN A 104 0.94 2.58 -30.17
N ILE A 105 -0.01 2.39 -29.24
CA ILE A 105 -0.47 1.06 -28.79
C ILE A 105 -1.03 0.26 -29.97
N TYR A 106 -1.80 0.90 -30.85
CA TYR A 106 -2.40 0.25 -32.00
C TYR A 106 -1.54 0.34 -33.27
N SER A 107 -0.28 0.76 -33.17
CA SER A 107 0.61 0.85 -34.33
C SER A 107 0.90 -0.52 -34.93
N ASN A 108 0.99 -0.59 -36.25
CA ASN A 108 1.39 -1.81 -36.97
C ASN A 108 2.77 -2.35 -36.53
N GLY A 109 3.68 -1.48 -36.08
CA GLY A 109 4.96 -1.88 -35.50
C GLY A 109 4.77 -2.59 -34.15
N TYR A 110 4.05 -1.96 -33.21
CA TYR A 110 3.82 -2.53 -31.88
C TYR A 110 2.99 -3.82 -31.93
N LEU A 111 1.90 -3.83 -32.69
CA LEU A 111 1.04 -5.02 -32.80
C LEU A 111 1.80 -6.21 -33.41
N ARG A 112 2.76 -5.99 -34.32
CA ARG A 112 3.62 -7.05 -34.87
C ARG A 112 4.76 -7.44 -33.93
N LEU A 113 5.31 -6.50 -33.15
CA LEU A 113 6.25 -6.82 -32.06
C LEU A 113 5.59 -7.73 -31.02
N MET A 114 4.37 -7.42 -30.57
CA MET A 114 3.62 -8.26 -29.64
C MET A 114 3.40 -9.67 -30.20
N PHE A 115 2.92 -9.80 -31.44
CA PHE A 115 2.77 -11.11 -32.08
C PHE A 115 4.10 -11.88 -32.20
N SER A 116 5.18 -11.19 -32.58
CA SER A 116 6.52 -11.78 -32.66
C SER A 116 7.03 -12.26 -31.29
N LYS A 117 6.72 -11.55 -30.20
CA LYS A 117 7.10 -11.95 -28.83
C LYS A 117 6.23 -13.08 -28.29
N ILE A 118 4.95 -13.14 -28.69
CA ILE A 118 4.09 -14.31 -28.44
C ILE A 118 4.66 -15.54 -29.17
N GLN A 119 5.01 -15.43 -30.45
CA GLN A 119 5.67 -16.53 -31.19
C GLN A 119 7.03 -16.90 -30.60
N GLU A 120 7.84 -15.92 -30.21
CA GLU A 120 9.15 -16.17 -29.62
C GLU A 120 9.03 -16.92 -28.29
N HIS A 121 8.09 -16.55 -27.42
CA HIS A 121 7.93 -17.16 -26.09
C HIS A 121 6.90 -18.32 -26.04
N ALA A 122 6.31 -18.67 -27.18
CA ALA A 122 5.35 -19.75 -27.32
C ALA A 122 5.89 -21.07 -26.73
N SER A 123 5.11 -21.65 -25.82
CA SER A 123 5.47 -22.86 -25.09
C SER A 123 4.22 -23.54 -24.53
N TYR A 124 4.34 -24.82 -24.17
CA TYR A 124 3.23 -25.65 -23.68
C TYR A 124 2.02 -25.55 -24.63
N ASN A 125 0.82 -25.20 -24.15
CA ASN A 125 -0.37 -25.14 -25.00
C ASN A 125 -0.37 -23.94 -25.96
N LEU A 126 0.53 -22.95 -25.80
CA LEU A 126 0.74 -21.89 -26.81
C LEU A 126 1.66 -22.31 -27.96
N SER A 127 2.24 -23.52 -27.94
CA SER A 127 3.24 -23.93 -28.94
C SER A 127 2.69 -23.93 -30.38
N TYR A 128 1.37 -24.11 -30.61
CA TYR A 128 0.80 -24.05 -31.96
C TYR A 128 1.02 -22.69 -32.65
N VAL A 129 1.21 -21.61 -31.87
CA VAL A 129 1.38 -20.25 -32.41
C VAL A 129 2.71 -20.13 -33.18
N THR A 130 3.71 -20.99 -32.92
CA THR A 130 4.94 -21.02 -33.75
C THR A 130 4.69 -21.49 -35.17
N GLU A 131 3.63 -22.26 -35.44
CA GLU A 131 3.32 -22.81 -36.77
C GLU A 131 2.39 -21.93 -37.61
N LEU A 132 2.13 -20.71 -37.13
CA LEU A 132 1.27 -19.74 -37.79
C LEU A 132 2.07 -18.66 -38.53
N GLU A 133 1.49 -18.13 -39.61
CA GLU A 133 1.92 -16.90 -40.27
C GLU A 133 0.90 -15.79 -40.06
N LEU A 134 1.37 -14.59 -39.73
CA LEU A 134 0.51 -13.41 -39.55
C LEU A 134 0.16 -12.78 -40.91
N ILE A 135 -1.10 -12.93 -41.33
CA ILE A 135 -1.63 -12.25 -42.51
C ILE A 135 -1.74 -10.75 -42.21
N ALA A 136 -2.48 -10.39 -41.15
CA ALA A 136 -2.58 -9.01 -40.66
C ALA A 136 -3.10 -8.95 -39.21
N PRO A 137 -2.64 -7.99 -38.39
CA PRO A 137 -3.38 -7.53 -37.23
C PRO A 137 -4.67 -6.83 -37.67
N VAL A 138 -5.77 -7.08 -36.98
CA VAL A 138 -7.08 -6.46 -37.18
C VAL A 138 -7.53 -5.79 -35.88
N VAL A 139 -8.02 -4.55 -35.99
CA VAL A 139 -8.41 -3.68 -34.88
C VAL A 139 -9.84 -3.21 -35.10
N ASP A 140 -10.72 -3.43 -34.12
CA ASP A 140 -12.09 -2.90 -34.14
C ASP A 140 -12.14 -1.49 -33.56
N CYS A 141 -12.38 -0.47 -34.40
CA CYS A 141 -12.42 0.92 -33.94
C CYS A 141 -13.66 1.29 -33.12
N THR A 142 -14.66 0.40 -33.01
CA THR A 142 -15.80 0.62 -32.10
C THR A 142 -15.50 0.20 -30.67
N PHE A 143 -14.41 -0.56 -30.44
CA PHE A 143 -14.11 -1.13 -29.13
C PHE A 143 -13.93 -0.04 -28.05
N ASP A 144 -14.76 -0.10 -26.99
CA ASP A 144 -14.93 0.96 -25.98
C ASP A 144 -13.61 1.57 -25.49
N LEU A 145 -12.62 0.75 -25.10
CA LEU A 145 -11.38 1.28 -24.51
C LEU A 145 -10.54 2.08 -25.51
N ILE A 146 -10.67 1.82 -26.82
CA ILE A 146 -10.07 2.66 -27.89
C ILE A 146 -10.82 3.98 -27.99
N ALA A 147 -12.16 3.96 -27.88
CA ALA A 147 -12.97 5.17 -27.85
C ALA A 147 -12.72 6.03 -26.59
N TRP A 148 -12.38 5.39 -25.46
CA TRP A 148 -12.09 6.05 -24.19
C TRP A 148 -10.63 6.50 -24.07
N GLY A 149 -9.72 5.94 -24.86
CA GLY A 149 -8.28 6.20 -24.85
C GLY A 149 -7.55 5.54 -23.68
N ASP A 150 -7.95 4.33 -23.27
CA ASP A 150 -7.27 3.57 -22.21
C ASP A 150 -5.86 3.17 -22.67
N THR A 151 -4.85 3.49 -21.87
CA THR A 151 -3.43 3.21 -22.13
C THR A 151 -2.96 1.89 -21.53
N THR A 152 -3.79 1.22 -20.73
CA THR A 152 -3.40 0.11 -19.86
C THR A 152 -3.88 -1.26 -20.34
N ALA A 153 -4.77 -1.27 -21.33
CA ALA A 153 -5.34 -2.48 -21.92
C ALA A 153 -5.55 -2.31 -23.43
N ALA A 154 -5.26 -3.36 -24.20
CA ALA A 154 -5.43 -3.40 -25.64
C ALA A 154 -6.09 -4.71 -26.09
N ARG A 155 -6.85 -4.66 -27.18
CA ARG A 155 -7.44 -5.86 -27.81
C ARG A 155 -7.22 -5.83 -29.31
N VAL A 156 -6.68 -6.91 -29.84
CA VAL A 156 -6.31 -7.08 -31.25
C VAL A 156 -6.68 -8.48 -31.72
N TYR A 157 -7.12 -8.59 -32.96
CA TYR A 157 -7.49 -9.86 -33.58
C TYR A 157 -6.45 -10.17 -34.66
N TYR A 158 -5.55 -11.12 -34.41
CA TYR A 158 -4.57 -11.50 -35.42
C TYR A 158 -5.18 -12.50 -36.39
N LEU A 159 -5.36 -12.10 -37.65
CA LEU A 159 -5.72 -13.04 -38.70
C LEU A 159 -4.46 -13.78 -39.15
N THR A 160 -4.49 -15.10 -39.00
CA THR A 160 -3.34 -15.98 -39.25
C THR A 160 -3.74 -17.15 -40.14
N ARG A 161 -2.73 -17.86 -40.65
CA ARG A 161 -2.85 -19.15 -41.34
C ARG A 161 -1.79 -20.13 -40.85
N ARG A 162 -1.97 -21.44 -41.04
CA ARG A 162 -0.86 -22.39 -40.82
C ARG A 162 0.20 -22.24 -41.93
N LYS A 163 1.46 -22.51 -41.58
CA LYS A 163 2.58 -22.55 -42.55
C LYS A 163 2.42 -23.69 -43.56
N ASP A 164 2.01 -24.86 -43.08
CA ASP A 164 1.88 -26.08 -43.89
C ASP A 164 0.56 -26.14 -44.66
N ASP A 165 -0.49 -25.45 -44.20
CA ASP A 165 -1.76 -25.28 -44.92
C ASP A 165 -2.19 -23.80 -44.97
N PRO A 166 -1.88 -23.07 -46.07
CA PRO A 166 -2.27 -21.68 -46.24
C PRO A 166 -3.78 -21.42 -46.45
N ALA A 167 -4.63 -22.46 -46.48
CA ALA A 167 -6.09 -22.35 -46.50
C ALA A 167 -6.71 -22.47 -45.10
N ASP A 168 -6.03 -23.10 -44.14
CA ASP A 168 -6.48 -23.12 -42.74
C ASP A 168 -6.24 -21.75 -42.08
N LEU A 169 -7.33 -21.00 -41.86
CA LEU A 169 -7.32 -19.64 -41.34
C LEU A 169 -7.82 -19.59 -39.90
N ILE A 170 -6.97 -19.10 -39.01
CA ILE A 170 -7.26 -18.97 -37.58
C ILE A 170 -7.30 -17.49 -37.21
N LEU A 171 -8.40 -17.04 -36.61
CA LEU A 171 -8.50 -15.73 -35.99
C LEU A 171 -8.13 -15.84 -34.51
N LEU A 172 -7.03 -15.20 -34.11
CA LEU A 172 -6.57 -15.21 -32.72
C LEU A 172 -7.11 -13.97 -32.00
N SER A 173 -8.16 -14.16 -31.20
CA SER A 173 -8.61 -13.11 -30.26
C SER A 173 -7.53 -12.90 -29.22
N THR A 174 -6.93 -11.72 -29.18
CA THR A 174 -5.80 -11.42 -28.29
C THR A 174 -6.06 -10.18 -27.46
N SER A 175 -6.07 -10.38 -26.14
CA SER A 175 -6.27 -9.37 -25.12
C SER A 175 -4.98 -9.18 -24.33
N LEU A 176 -4.53 -7.93 -24.25
CA LEU A 176 -3.33 -7.51 -23.52
C LEU A 176 -3.75 -6.56 -22.40
N SER A 177 -3.27 -6.77 -21.18
CA SER A 177 -3.58 -5.91 -20.03
C SER A 177 -2.38 -5.75 -19.12
N ALA A 178 -1.96 -4.52 -18.87
CA ALA A 178 -1.06 -4.20 -17.77
C ALA A 178 -1.84 -4.36 -16.46
N GLN A 179 -1.28 -5.12 -15.51
CA GLN A 179 -1.88 -5.49 -14.23
C GLN A 179 -0.81 -5.51 -13.14
N ASP A 180 -1.24 -5.49 -11.87
CA ASP A 180 -0.36 -5.81 -10.76
C ASP A 180 -0.19 -7.33 -10.67
N TYR A 181 1.04 -7.79 -10.40
CA TYR A 181 1.33 -9.17 -9.99
C TYR A 181 1.88 -9.21 -8.56
N GLU A 182 1.57 -10.28 -7.83
CA GLU A 182 2.11 -10.59 -6.50
C GLU A 182 2.46 -12.09 -6.41
N ILE A 183 3.65 -12.42 -5.90
CA ILE A 183 4.15 -13.80 -5.69
C ILE A 183 4.58 -13.89 -4.21
N ASP A 184 3.62 -14.27 -3.36
CA ASP A 184 3.74 -14.17 -1.90
C ASP A 184 4.96 -14.94 -1.34
N LEU A 185 5.27 -16.11 -1.90
CA LEU A 185 6.41 -16.95 -1.48
C LEU A 185 7.79 -16.35 -1.80
N HIS A 186 7.87 -15.44 -2.79
CA HIS A 186 9.11 -14.79 -3.22
C HIS A 186 9.21 -13.33 -2.74
N PHE A 187 8.18 -12.84 -2.04
CA PHE A 187 7.96 -11.41 -1.74
C PHE A 187 8.00 -10.48 -2.96
N GLN A 188 7.85 -11.04 -4.17
CA GLN A 188 7.92 -10.33 -5.45
C GLN A 188 6.57 -9.70 -5.80
N LYS A 189 6.60 -8.48 -6.32
CA LYS A 189 5.43 -7.79 -6.89
C LYS A 189 5.85 -6.69 -7.86
N GLY A 190 4.94 -6.31 -8.75
CA GLY A 190 5.16 -5.20 -9.68
C GLY A 190 4.14 -5.16 -10.82
N PRO A 191 4.43 -4.46 -11.92
CA PRO A 191 3.65 -4.52 -13.16
C PRO A 191 3.89 -5.84 -13.89
N ALA A 192 2.86 -6.37 -14.55
CA ALA A 192 3.01 -7.41 -15.56
C ALA A 192 2.01 -7.22 -16.71
N LEU A 193 2.38 -7.68 -17.91
CA LEU A 193 1.46 -7.81 -19.03
C LEU A 193 0.81 -9.20 -18.99
N VAL A 194 -0.49 -9.23 -18.70
CA VAL A 194 -1.31 -10.43 -18.86
C VAL A 194 -1.75 -10.52 -20.32
N LEU A 195 -1.29 -11.57 -20.99
CA LEU A 195 -1.78 -12.04 -22.28
C LEU A 195 -2.92 -13.01 -22.04
N LEU A 196 -4.05 -12.78 -22.69
CA LEU A 196 -5.12 -13.74 -22.89
C LEU A 196 -5.29 -13.92 -24.41
N ILE A 197 -5.19 -15.15 -24.89
CA ILE A 197 -5.34 -15.48 -26.31
C ILE A 197 -6.27 -16.69 -26.48
N ALA A 198 -7.13 -16.61 -27.50
CA ALA A 198 -8.07 -17.65 -27.89
C ALA A 198 -8.03 -17.85 -29.41
N ALA A 199 -7.96 -19.11 -29.86
CA ALA A 199 -8.00 -19.47 -31.27
C ALA A 199 -9.44 -19.73 -31.73
N ILE A 200 -9.84 -19.08 -32.82
CA ILE A 200 -11.17 -19.25 -33.42
C ILE A 200 -10.98 -19.65 -34.89
N GLU A 201 -11.35 -20.89 -35.20
CA GLU A 201 -11.37 -21.46 -36.55
C GLU A 201 -12.79 -21.38 -37.16
N ASP A 202 -13.85 -21.54 -36.34
CA ASP A 202 -15.26 -21.49 -36.73
C ASP A 202 -16.15 -20.82 -35.67
N MET A 203 -16.89 -19.79 -36.08
CA MET A 203 -17.83 -19.00 -35.26
C MET A 203 -19.09 -19.76 -34.82
N SER A 204 -19.36 -20.94 -35.38
CA SER A 204 -20.49 -21.81 -35.00
C SER A 204 -20.21 -22.73 -33.80
N THR A 205 -18.97 -22.73 -33.29
CA THR A 205 -18.58 -23.48 -32.08
C THR A 205 -19.21 -22.91 -30.81
N THR A 206 -19.38 -23.75 -29.79
CA THR A 206 -20.03 -23.40 -28.51
C THR A 206 -19.07 -23.35 -27.32
N THR A 207 -17.78 -23.58 -27.57
CA THR A 207 -16.70 -23.63 -26.60
C THR A 207 -15.46 -22.99 -27.21
N VAL A 208 -14.86 -22.04 -26.49
CA VAL A 208 -13.59 -21.39 -26.83
C VAL A 208 -12.57 -21.76 -25.76
N ASP A 209 -11.40 -22.25 -26.18
CA ASP A 209 -10.28 -22.52 -25.28
C ASP A 209 -9.42 -21.26 -25.12
N HIS A 210 -9.18 -20.87 -23.87
CA HIS A 210 -8.35 -19.72 -23.51
C HIS A 210 -6.97 -20.17 -23.05
N HIS A 211 -5.96 -19.41 -23.47
CA HIS A 211 -4.58 -19.58 -23.03
C HIS A 211 -4.07 -18.27 -22.45
N ILE A 212 -3.35 -18.38 -21.32
CA ILE A 212 -2.85 -17.23 -20.58
C ILE A 212 -1.31 -17.29 -20.56
N ALA A 213 -0.69 -16.13 -20.68
CA ALA A 213 0.72 -15.96 -20.33
C ALA A 213 0.93 -14.64 -19.61
N VAL A 214 1.99 -14.56 -18.80
CA VAL A 214 2.33 -13.38 -18.02
C VAL A 214 3.74 -12.95 -18.38
N ALA A 215 3.92 -11.70 -18.83
CA ALA A 215 5.25 -11.09 -18.97
C ALA A 215 5.49 -10.14 -17.80
N PHE A 216 6.31 -10.57 -16.84
CA PHE A 216 6.64 -9.80 -15.64
C PHE A 216 7.38 -8.51 -15.98
N ASN A 217 7.22 -7.50 -15.12
CA ASN A 217 7.91 -6.21 -15.13
C ASN A 217 7.59 -5.28 -16.33
N TYR A 218 6.92 -5.78 -17.37
CA TYR A 218 6.33 -4.99 -18.45
C TYR A 218 5.09 -4.22 -17.95
N PRO A 219 4.86 -2.93 -18.30
CA PRO A 219 5.46 -2.17 -19.41
C PRO A 219 6.81 -1.49 -19.16
N TYR A 220 7.47 -1.72 -18.03
CA TYR A 220 8.69 -0.99 -17.64
C TYR A 220 9.99 -1.80 -17.86
N VAL A 221 9.99 -2.67 -18.87
CA VAL A 221 11.15 -3.38 -19.42
C VAL A 221 11.04 -3.41 -20.96
N THR A 222 12.15 -3.45 -21.67
CA THR A 222 12.22 -3.23 -23.14
C THR A 222 11.36 -4.20 -23.97
N GLU A 223 11.22 -5.46 -23.55
CA GLU A 223 10.44 -6.47 -24.29
C GLU A 223 9.65 -7.39 -23.34
N PRO A 224 8.42 -7.82 -23.71
CA PRO A 224 7.61 -8.72 -22.89
C PRO A 224 8.05 -10.19 -23.06
N ALA A 225 8.78 -10.72 -22.07
CA ALA A 225 9.09 -12.14 -21.98
C ALA A 225 7.93 -12.93 -21.36
N PHE A 226 7.05 -13.49 -22.20
CA PHE A 226 5.85 -14.21 -21.74
C PHE A 226 6.17 -15.59 -21.12
N GLU A 227 5.67 -15.86 -19.91
CA GLU A 227 5.64 -17.19 -19.30
C GLU A 227 4.23 -17.80 -19.40
N TYR A 228 4.09 -18.96 -20.04
CA TYR A 228 2.80 -19.67 -20.13
C TYR A 228 2.27 -20.03 -18.74
N SER A 229 0.98 -19.79 -18.53
CA SER A 229 0.34 -19.84 -17.22
C SER A 229 -1.00 -20.56 -17.25
N GLU A 230 -1.24 -21.44 -16.27
CA GLU A 230 -2.51 -22.14 -16.08
C GLU A 230 -3.36 -21.45 -15.00
N LEU A 231 -4.68 -21.33 -15.20
CA LEU A 231 -5.59 -20.63 -14.29
C LEU A 231 -6.13 -21.58 -13.21
N ASN A 232 -5.60 -21.46 -11.99
CA ASN A 232 -6.05 -22.23 -10.82
C ASN A 232 -7.39 -21.71 -10.24
N GLY A 233 -7.78 -20.48 -10.59
CA GLY A 233 -9.06 -19.88 -10.23
C GLY A 233 -8.92 -18.42 -9.75
N ILE A 234 -9.87 -17.99 -8.92
CA ILE A 234 -9.92 -16.64 -8.35
C ILE A 234 -9.66 -16.73 -6.83
N ASP A 235 -9.09 -15.70 -6.20
CA ASP A 235 -8.91 -15.62 -4.74
C ASP A 235 -10.04 -14.87 -4.01
N VAL A 236 -9.86 -14.58 -2.70
CA VAL A 236 -10.85 -13.87 -1.88
C VAL A 236 -10.94 -12.37 -2.14
N ASP A 237 -9.93 -11.80 -2.82
CA ASP A 237 -9.79 -10.37 -3.11
C ASP A 237 -10.02 -10.04 -4.58
N SER A 238 -10.35 -11.04 -5.41
CA SER A 238 -10.66 -10.94 -6.85
C SER A 238 -9.44 -10.90 -7.79
N TYR A 239 -8.26 -11.34 -7.33
CA TYR A 239 -7.15 -11.67 -8.22
C TYR A 239 -7.42 -13.01 -8.93
N TRP A 240 -6.94 -13.14 -10.18
CA TRP A 240 -6.67 -14.45 -10.77
C TRP A 240 -5.45 -15.07 -10.07
N ARG A 241 -5.56 -16.34 -9.68
CA ARG A 241 -4.43 -17.18 -9.27
C ARG A 241 -4.02 -18.05 -10.44
N VAL A 242 -2.83 -17.81 -10.96
CA VAL A 242 -2.25 -18.59 -12.06
C VAL A 242 -0.95 -19.26 -11.62
N THR A 243 -0.65 -20.43 -12.18
CA THR A 243 0.69 -21.03 -12.04
C THR A 243 1.44 -20.85 -13.35
N THR A 244 2.58 -20.16 -13.33
CA THR A 244 3.51 -20.22 -14.48
C THR A 244 4.14 -21.60 -14.54
N LEU A 245 4.24 -22.19 -15.73
CA LEU A 245 4.95 -23.46 -15.89
C LEU A 245 6.46 -23.22 -16.07
N THR A 246 7.27 -24.20 -15.63
CA THR A 246 8.75 -24.13 -15.66
C THR A 246 9.26 -23.62 -17.01
N ASN A 247 9.99 -22.51 -16.99
CA ASN A 247 10.43 -21.85 -18.21
C ASN A 247 11.57 -22.67 -18.84
N LYS A 248 11.32 -23.28 -20.00
CA LYS A 248 12.29 -24.16 -20.68
C LYS A 248 13.55 -23.44 -21.20
N ARG A 249 13.59 -22.10 -21.18
CA ARG A 249 14.74 -21.28 -21.60
C ARG A 249 15.60 -20.82 -20.44
N SER A 250 15.01 -20.18 -19.43
CA SER A 250 15.75 -19.73 -18.25
C SER A 250 15.93 -20.81 -17.18
N LEU A 251 15.19 -21.93 -17.29
CA LEU A 251 15.08 -22.98 -16.26
C LEU A 251 14.45 -22.50 -14.94
N ASP A 252 13.77 -21.35 -14.94
CA ASP A 252 13.08 -20.84 -13.77
C ASP A 252 11.97 -21.80 -13.29
N PRO A 253 11.81 -21.98 -11.97
CA PRO A 253 10.78 -22.84 -11.40
C PRO A 253 9.37 -22.31 -11.72
N ALA A 254 8.39 -23.20 -11.60
CA ALA A 254 6.97 -22.83 -11.65
C ALA A 254 6.63 -21.90 -10.46
N LYS A 255 5.88 -20.83 -10.71
CA LYS A 255 5.55 -19.78 -9.72
C LYS A 255 4.04 -19.73 -9.53
N GLU A 256 3.55 -19.72 -8.30
CA GLU A 256 2.15 -19.34 -8.02
C GLU A 256 2.05 -17.81 -7.99
N VAL A 257 1.24 -17.24 -8.88
CA VAL A 257 1.14 -15.80 -9.12
C VAL A 257 -0.30 -15.33 -8.94
N ARG A 258 -0.48 -14.24 -8.22
CA ARG A 258 -1.73 -13.48 -8.14
C ARG A 258 -1.63 -12.34 -9.14
N VAL A 259 -2.54 -12.27 -10.13
CA VAL A 259 -2.59 -11.16 -11.11
C VAL A 259 -3.98 -10.51 -11.12
N GLY A 260 -4.01 -9.18 -11.26
CA GLY A 260 -5.26 -8.44 -11.34
C GLY A 260 -5.04 -6.96 -11.64
N ARG A 261 -5.98 -6.34 -12.37
CA ARG A 261 -6.02 -4.89 -12.55
C ARG A 261 -6.49 -4.27 -11.23
N ARG A 262 -5.54 -3.91 -10.36
CA ARG A 262 -5.81 -3.16 -9.14
C ARG A 262 -5.90 -1.67 -9.48
N PHE A 263 -6.85 -0.97 -8.89
CA PHE A 263 -6.88 0.49 -8.88
C PHE A 263 -7.46 0.95 -7.55
N GLY A 264 -6.97 2.04 -7.00
CA GLY A 264 -7.23 2.28 -5.59
C GLY A 264 -6.48 3.46 -5.01
N ARG A 265 -6.72 3.70 -3.73
CA ARG A 265 -6.27 4.90 -3.02
C ARG A 265 -5.89 4.55 -1.59
N TYR A 266 -4.73 5.02 -1.14
CA TYR A 266 -4.28 4.90 0.24
C TYR A 266 -3.73 6.24 0.78
N ILE A 267 -3.69 6.41 2.10
CA ILE A 267 -3.09 7.62 2.73
C ILE A 267 -1.68 7.35 3.21
N THR A 268 -1.52 6.32 4.04
CA THR A 268 -0.26 5.97 4.71
C THR A 268 0.41 4.82 3.98
N ASP A 269 -0.27 3.68 3.93
CA ASP A 269 0.15 2.43 3.28
C ASP A 269 -1.05 1.66 2.71
N LEU A 270 -0.80 0.83 1.69
CA LEU A 270 -1.77 -0.01 0.98
C LEU A 270 -2.49 -1.02 1.89
N THR A 271 -1.82 -1.56 2.90
CA THR A 271 -2.41 -2.52 3.85
C THR A 271 -2.97 -1.83 5.09
N ALA A 272 -2.34 -0.75 5.56
CA ALA A 272 -2.81 -0.05 6.77
C ALA A 272 -4.07 0.82 6.55
N GLN A 273 -4.18 1.57 5.45
CA GLN A 273 -5.32 2.46 5.17
C GLN A 273 -5.56 2.67 3.67
N SER A 274 -6.42 1.84 3.08
CA SER A 274 -6.71 1.83 1.66
C SER A 274 -8.18 1.58 1.30
N ASN A 275 -8.52 1.93 0.07
CA ASN A 275 -9.74 1.53 -0.60
C ASN A 275 -9.32 1.13 -2.01
N MET A 276 -9.27 -0.18 -2.25
CA MET A 276 -8.74 -0.78 -3.47
C MET A 276 -9.84 -1.55 -4.16
N GLU A 277 -9.88 -1.48 -5.48
CA GLU A 277 -10.79 -2.25 -6.32
C GLU A 277 -9.90 -3.11 -7.22
N VAL A 278 -10.10 -4.43 -7.17
CA VAL A 278 -9.29 -5.41 -7.90
C VAL A 278 -10.19 -6.10 -8.93
N SER A 279 -9.77 -6.06 -10.19
CA SER A 279 -10.53 -6.59 -11.32
C SER A 279 -9.78 -7.69 -12.05
N HIS A 280 -10.48 -8.79 -12.31
CA HIS A 280 -10.04 -9.85 -13.22
C HIS A 280 -10.96 -9.92 -14.44
N LEU A 281 -10.47 -10.59 -15.49
CA LEU A 281 -11.23 -10.84 -16.71
C LEU A 281 -12.19 -12.03 -16.53
N GLY A 282 -13.40 -11.88 -17.05
CA GLY A 282 -14.28 -13.00 -17.33
C GLY A 282 -13.90 -13.63 -18.66
N LEU A 283 -13.78 -14.95 -18.68
CA LEU A 283 -13.61 -15.74 -19.90
C LEU A 283 -14.99 -16.00 -20.53
N PRO A 284 -15.25 -15.55 -21.76
CA PRO A 284 -16.44 -15.93 -22.53
C PRO A 284 -16.42 -17.43 -22.89
N THR A 285 -17.55 -18.02 -23.26
CA THR A 285 -17.61 -19.44 -23.64
C THR A 285 -17.73 -19.68 -25.13
N ASP A 286 -18.23 -18.71 -25.90
CA ASP A 286 -18.53 -18.82 -27.32
C ASP A 286 -17.79 -17.76 -28.15
N PRO A 287 -17.51 -18.01 -29.45
CA PRO A 287 -16.73 -17.10 -30.30
C PRO A 287 -17.34 -15.71 -30.46
N ALA A 288 -18.68 -15.58 -30.43
CA ALA A 288 -19.36 -14.30 -30.60
C ALA A 288 -19.22 -13.42 -29.35
N SER A 289 -19.39 -13.99 -28.16
CA SER A 289 -19.07 -13.33 -26.89
C SER A 289 -17.58 -13.05 -26.74
N GLU A 290 -16.70 -13.93 -27.24
CA GLU A 290 -15.24 -13.69 -27.24
C GLU A 290 -14.91 -12.48 -28.11
N LEU A 291 -15.25 -12.46 -29.39
CA LEU A 291 -14.93 -11.33 -30.28
C LEU A 291 -15.71 -10.04 -29.95
N GLY A 292 -16.88 -10.14 -29.32
CA GLY A 292 -17.80 -9.03 -29.13
C GLY A 292 -17.79 -8.38 -27.74
N GLU A 293 -17.43 -9.11 -26.69
CA GLU A 293 -17.47 -8.61 -25.31
C GLU A 293 -16.12 -8.79 -24.59
N TRP A 294 -15.81 -7.87 -23.69
CA TRP A 294 -14.72 -8.01 -22.73
C TRP A 294 -15.23 -7.64 -21.34
N ARG A 295 -15.46 -8.67 -20.51
CA ARG A 295 -16.18 -8.57 -19.23
C ARG A 295 -15.19 -8.49 -18.07
N TRP A 296 -15.22 -7.41 -17.29
CA TRP A 296 -14.43 -7.26 -16.06
C TRP A 296 -15.27 -7.53 -14.82
N ARG A 297 -14.71 -8.28 -13.88
CA ARG A 297 -15.31 -8.59 -12.58
C ARG A 297 -14.46 -7.97 -11.47
N SER A 298 -15.05 -7.02 -10.75
CA SER A 298 -14.34 -6.16 -9.81
C SER A 298 -14.82 -6.36 -8.37
N ARG A 299 -13.91 -6.29 -7.41
CA ARG A 299 -14.22 -6.37 -5.97
C ARG A 299 -13.53 -5.24 -5.23
N ALA A 300 -14.30 -4.48 -4.45
CA ALA A 300 -13.75 -3.48 -3.55
C ALA A 300 -13.28 -4.14 -2.25
N VAL A 301 -12.11 -3.75 -1.75
CA VAL A 301 -11.47 -4.20 -0.50
C VAL A 301 -11.05 -2.96 0.30
N LEU A 302 -11.49 -2.86 1.55
CA LEU A 302 -11.32 -1.67 2.39
C LEU A 302 -10.49 -1.98 3.64
N HIS A 303 -9.25 -1.47 3.67
CA HIS A 303 -8.41 -1.47 4.88
C HIS A 303 -8.52 -0.11 5.57
N ASP A 304 -8.77 -0.11 6.88
CA ASP A 304 -8.78 1.12 7.67
C ASP A 304 -8.41 0.79 9.13
N SER A 305 -7.11 0.61 9.38
CA SER A 305 -6.56 0.38 10.73
C SER A 305 -6.99 1.46 11.75
N TRP A 306 -7.26 2.68 11.27
CA TRP A 306 -7.76 3.80 12.08
C TRP A 306 -9.29 3.84 12.25
N ALA A 307 -10.03 2.84 11.75
CA ALA A 307 -11.47 2.75 11.97
C ALA A 307 -11.86 2.69 13.46
N TRP A 308 -10.93 2.34 14.36
CA TRP A 308 -11.13 2.43 15.81
C TRP A 308 -11.52 3.83 16.28
N THR A 309 -11.13 4.89 15.56
CA THR A 309 -11.52 6.28 15.87
C THR A 309 -13.05 6.44 15.87
N HIS A 310 -13.76 5.69 15.02
CA HIS A 310 -15.23 5.66 14.96
C HIS A 310 -15.88 4.81 16.07
N ALA A 311 -15.12 3.92 16.72
CA ALA A 311 -15.63 3.12 17.83
C ALA A 311 -16.00 3.97 19.06
N ILE A 312 -15.56 5.24 19.12
CA ILE A 312 -16.00 6.23 20.12
C ILE A 312 -17.52 6.42 20.12
N HIS A 313 -18.20 6.23 18.98
CA HIS A 313 -19.67 6.24 18.90
C HIS A 313 -20.31 5.12 19.73
N GLY A 314 -19.65 3.96 19.89
CA GLY A 314 -20.11 2.89 20.78
C GLY A 314 -20.13 3.32 22.26
N VAL A 315 -19.15 4.13 22.67
CA VAL A 315 -19.09 4.70 24.02
C VAL A 315 -20.20 5.74 24.22
N TYR A 316 -20.44 6.59 23.23
CA TYR A 316 -21.57 7.53 23.24
C TYR A 316 -22.92 6.80 23.28
N ALA A 317 -23.06 5.69 22.55
CA ALA A 317 -24.25 4.85 22.58
C ALA A 317 -24.49 4.26 23.97
N LEU A 318 -23.48 3.63 24.59
CA LEU A 318 -23.59 3.06 25.94
C LEU A 318 -23.98 4.11 27.00
N ASN A 319 -23.37 5.31 26.93
CA ASN A 319 -23.71 6.44 27.80
C ASN A 319 -25.18 6.87 27.64
N VAL A 320 -25.67 6.98 26.40
CA VAL A 320 -27.08 7.36 26.15
C VAL A 320 -28.04 6.22 26.51
N ILE A 321 -27.70 4.96 26.27
CA ILE A 321 -28.49 3.78 26.68
C ILE A 321 -28.70 3.76 28.20
N PHE A 322 -27.63 3.95 28.99
CA PHE A 322 -27.74 4.01 30.45
C PHE A 322 -28.68 5.14 30.90
N ASN A 323 -28.52 6.33 30.33
CA ASN A 323 -29.37 7.49 30.62
C ASN A 323 -30.84 7.26 30.22
N LEU A 324 -31.11 6.66 29.07
CA LEU A 324 -32.45 6.28 28.61
C LEU A 324 -33.06 5.17 29.46
N ALA A 325 -32.27 4.22 29.97
CA ALA A 325 -32.74 3.19 30.89
C ALA A 325 -33.16 3.80 32.24
N VAL A 326 -32.36 4.71 32.81
CA VAL A 326 -32.72 5.47 34.02
C VAL A 326 -34.00 6.28 33.80
N LEU A 327 -34.11 7.00 32.68
CA LEU A 327 -35.33 7.74 32.33
C LEU A 327 -36.55 6.81 32.20
N THR A 328 -36.39 5.67 31.54
CA THR A 328 -37.45 4.66 31.36
C THR A 328 -37.92 4.09 32.71
N PHE A 329 -37.00 3.83 33.63
CA PHE A 329 -37.32 3.42 35.00
C PHE A 329 -38.10 4.50 35.77
N VAL A 330 -37.73 5.79 35.63
CA VAL A 330 -38.49 6.90 36.23
C VAL A 330 -39.90 7.02 35.62
N ILE A 331 -40.03 6.87 34.30
CA ILE A 331 -41.32 6.84 33.60
C ILE A 331 -42.19 5.68 34.11
N TYR A 332 -41.65 4.46 34.17
CA TYR A 332 -42.34 3.29 34.72
C TYR A 332 -42.79 3.52 36.18
N ARG A 333 -41.92 4.07 37.04
CA ARG A 333 -42.24 4.39 38.44
C ARG A 333 -43.31 5.48 38.58
N ARG A 334 -43.42 6.41 37.61
CA ARG A 334 -44.50 7.42 37.53
C ARG A 334 -45.81 6.80 37.05
N LEU A 335 -45.78 5.94 36.03
CA LEU A 335 -46.94 5.21 35.52
C LEU A 335 -47.54 4.28 36.59
N ARG A 336 -46.71 3.56 37.36
CA ARG A 336 -47.14 2.74 38.52
C ARG A 336 -47.76 3.57 39.66
N LYS A 337 -47.67 4.90 39.63
CA LYS A 337 -48.35 5.85 40.54
C LYS A 337 -49.52 6.59 39.86
N GLY A 338 -50.02 6.11 38.72
CA GLY A 338 -51.13 6.75 37.99
C GLY A 338 -50.77 8.07 37.29
N HIS A 339 -49.48 8.37 37.11
CA HIS A 339 -49.03 9.62 36.51
C HIS A 339 -48.34 9.37 35.15
N LEU A 340 -49.04 9.69 34.07
CA LEU A 340 -48.50 9.68 32.72
C LEU A 340 -47.55 10.88 32.53
N TRP A 341 -46.24 10.62 32.60
CA TRP A 341 -45.18 11.60 32.44
C TRP A 341 -44.03 11.00 31.65
N VAL A 342 -43.51 11.76 30.68
CA VAL A 342 -42.29 11.46 29.92
C VAL A 342 -41.32 12.62 30.17
N GLY A 343 -40.05 12.31 30.48
CA GLY A 343 -39.01 13.32 30.68
C GLY A 343 -38.41 13.80 29.35
N ASP A 344 -37.47 14.75 29.42
CA ASP A 344 -36.68 15.14 28.25
C ASP A 344 -35.51 14.15 28.06
N ALA A 345 -35.68 13.23 27.12
CA ALA A 345 -34.65 12.26 26.73
C ALA A 345 -33.39 12.92 26.13
N PHE A 346 -33.55 14.03 25.41
CA PHE A 346 -32.48 14.64 24.63
C PHE A 346 -31.53 15.49 25.49
N SER A 347 -31.98 15.96 26.66
CA SER A 347 -31.13 16.61 27.66
C SER A 347 -29.82 15.85 27.94
N THR A 348 -29.89 14.51 27.94
CA THR A 348 -28.77 13.60 28.20
C THR A 348 -27.74 13.56 27.07
N ILE A 349 -28.17 13.79 25.83
CA ILE A 349 -27.31 13.94 24.65
C ILE A 349 -26.75 15.38 24.62
N SER A 350 -27.63 16.36 24.82
CA SER A 350 -27.36 17.80 24.71
C SER A 350 -26.17 18.25 25.57
N ASN A 351 -26.13 17.83 26.84
CA ASN A 351 -25.07 18.20 27.79
C ASN A 351 -23.65 17.78 27.36
N MET A 352 -23.51 16.84 26.42
CA MET A 352 -22.22 16.37 25.90
C MET A 352 -21.96 16.76 24.44
N LEU A 353 -22.88 17.40 23.72
CA LEU A 353 -22.74 17.69 22.27
C LEU A 353 -21.47 18.48 21.92
N LEU A 354 -21.04 19.42 22.79
CA LEU A 354 -19.83 20.19 22.55
C LEU A 354 -18.59 19.29 22.54
N TYR A 355 -18.42 18.48 23.60
CA TYR A 355 -17.32 17.53 23.72
C TYR A 355 -17.36 16.45 22.63
N ARG A 356 -18.54 15.88 22.34
CA ARG A 356 -18.69 14.85 21.30
C ARG A 356 -18.27 15.36 19.93
N GLY A 357 -18.75 16.52 19.50
CA GLY A 357 -18.38 17.10 18.21
C GLY A 357 -16.89 17.45 18.12
N ILE A 358 -16.29 18.00 19.17
CA ILE A 358 -14.83 18.28 19.21
C ILE A 358 -14.02 16.98 19.12
N LEU A 359 -14.38 15.95 19.90
CA LEU A 359 -13.71 14.65 19.86
C LEU A 359 -13.85 13.97 18.49
N ILE A 360 -14.99 14.09 17.79
CA ILE A 360 -15.16 13.59 16.42
C ILE A 360 -14.30 14.38 15.41
N LEU A 361 -14.16 15.70 15.57
CA LEU A 361 -13.27 16.50 14.72
C LEU A 361 -11.79 16.15 14.92
N VAL A 362 -11.35 15.92 16.17
CA VAL A 362 -9.99 15.43 16.49
C VAL A 362 -9.79 14.01 15.95
N SER A 363 -10.77 13.13 16.13
CA SER A 363 -10.75 11.74 15.61
C SER A 363 -10.61 11.71 14.08
N ASN A 364 -11.35 12.57 13.37
CA ASN A 364 -11.22 12.72 11.92
C ASN A 364 -9.87 13.32 11.52
N HIS A 365 -9.34 14.28 12.28
CA HIS A 365 -8.01 14.86 12.01
C HIS A 365 -6.89 13.81 12.14
N LEU A 366 -6.93 12.99 13.21
CA LEU A 366 -5.99 11.88 13.41
C LEU A 366 -6.11 10.80 12.33
N ASN A 367 -7.34 10.46 11.93
CA ASN A 367 -7.63 9.59 10.78
C ASN A 367 -7.40 10.29 9.41
N GLY A 368 -6.65 11.40 9.37
CA GLY A 368 -6.30 12.12 8.14
C GLY A 368 -7.49 12.50 7.25
N TYR A 369 -8.69 12.66 7.81
CA TYR A 369 -10.00 12.80 7.15
C TYR A 369 -10.37 11.68 6.17
N TRP A 370 -9.82 10.47 6.32
CA TRP A 370 -9.96 9.37 5.34
C TRP A 370 -11.42 9.00 5.07
N THR A 371 -12.20 8.82 6.12
CA THR A 371 -13.59 8.34 6.02
C THR A 371 -14.49 9.38 5.35
N ILE A 372 -14.30 10.68 5.62
CA ILE A 372 -15.00 11.76 4.92
C ILE A 372 -14.51 11.88 3.46
N THR A 373 -13.22 11.69 3.20
CA THR A 373 -12.64 11.68 1.84
C THR A 373 -13.33 10.63 0.96
N LYS A 374 -13.52 9.40 1.47
CA LYS A 374 -14.22 8.31 0.76
C LYS A 374 -15.67 8.69 0.35
N MET A 375 -16.40 9.45 1.18
CA MET A 375 -17.69 10.02 0.79
C MET A 375 -17.56 11.13 -0.26
N CYS A 376 -16.59 12.03 -0.11
CA CYS A 376 -16.36 13.14 -1.04
C CYS A 376 -16.08 12.66 -2.47
N ILE A 377 -15.27 11.60 -2.62
CA ILE A 377 -15.00 11.01 -3.94
C ILE A 377 -16.26 10.37 -4.52
N SER A 378 -16.94 9.51 -3.76
CA SER A 378 -18.20 8.87 -4.20
C SER A 378 -19.28 9.89 -4.63
N LEU A 379 -19.30 11.09 -4.02
CA LEU A 379 -20.11 12.22 -4.49
C LEU A 379 -19.61 12.81 -5.81
N GLY A 380 -18.29 12.98 -5.97
CA GLY A 380 -17.64 13.38 -7.23
C GLY A 380 -17.95 12.42 -8.38
N ASP A 381 -17.74 11.12 -8.19
CA ASP A 381 -18.07 10.07 -9.16
C ASP A 381 -19.55 10.16 -9.58
N SER A 382 -20.44 10.28 -8.60
CA SER A 382 -21.91 10.42 -8.77
C SER A 382 -22.34 11.76 -9.38
N ILE A 383 -21.43 12.73 -9.50
CA ILE A 383 -21.65 14.03 -10.16
C ILE A 383 -21.13 13.98 -11.59
N ALA A 384 -19.91 13.46 -11.79
CA ALA A 384 -19.21 13.38 -13.07
C ALA A 384 -19.69 12.22 -13.97
N GLY A 385 -20.35 11.20 -13.42
CA GLY A 385 -20.80 10.02 -14.15
C GLY A 385 -19.75 8.90 -14.25
N LEU A 386 -18.83 8.84 -13.28
CA LEU A 386 -17.71 7.89 -13.23
C LEU A 386 -18.10 6.62 -12.43
N HIS A 387 -17.20 5.63 -12.37
CA HIS A 387 -17.39 4.47 -11.50
C HIS A 387 -17.44 4.93 -10.03
N VAL A 388 -18.55 4.68 -9.35
CA VAL A 388 -18.78 5.18 -7.99
C VAL A 388 -18.17 4.24 -6.95
N ILE A 389 -17.08 4.68 -6.32
CA ILE A 389 -16.32 3.81 -5.40
C ILE A 389 -17.12 3.34 -4.19
N TYR A 390 -16.79 2.14 -3.71
CA TYR A 390 -17.43 1.61 -2.51
C TYR A 390 -16.93 2.28 -1.23
N TYR A 391 -17.86 2.62 -0.32
CA TYR A 391 -17.57 3.07 1.04
C TYR A 391 -18.67 2.64 2.02
N LYS A 392 -18.39 2.76 3.32
CA LYS A 392 -19.36 2.52 4.41
C LYS A 392 -19.96 3.86 4.87
N PRO A 393 -21.20 4.20 4.50
CA PRO A 393 -21.80 5.48 4.85
C PRO A 393 -22.14 5.62 6.35
N GLU A 394 -22.21 4.53 7.10
CA GLU A 394 -22.60 4.51 8.52
C GLU A 394 -21.63 5.28 9.41
N LEU A 395 -20.34 5.26 9.08
CA LEU A 395 -19.29 5.99 9.81
C LEU A 395 -19.46 7.50 9.63
N VAL A 396 -19.48 7.93 8.36
CA VAL A 396 -19.58 9.35 7.96
C VAL A 396 -20.92 9.95 8.42
N HIS A 397 -21.99 9.16 8.42
CA HIS A 397 -23.30 9.56 8.94
C HIS A 397 -23.24 9.93 10.43
N ALA A 398 -22.68 9.06 11.28
CA ALA A 398 -22.58 9.29 12.72
C ALA A 398 -21.63 10.46 13.08
N ASP A 399 -20.54 10.61 12.31
CA ASP A 399 -19.61 11.72 12.45
C ASP A 399 -20.25 13.06 12.09
N LEU A 400 -20.76 13.17 10.85
CA LEU A 400 -21.37 14.41 10.38
C LEU A 400 -22.65 14.77 11.15
N LEU A 401 -23.40 13.78 11.66
CA LEU A 401 -24.50 14.00 12.61
C LEU A 401 -24.00 14.69 13.89
N SER A 402 -22.93 14.15 14.48
CA SER A 402 -22.36 14.68 15.73
C SER A 402 -21.78 16.08 15.54
N VAL A 403 -21.14 16.34 14.38
CA VAL A 403 -20.64 17.66 14.00
C VAL A 403 -21.78 18.64 13.67
N PHE A 404 -22.84 18.21 12.95
CA PHE A 404 -24.00 19.06 12.65
C PHE A 404 -24.74 19.48 13.92
N MET A 405 -25.00 18.54 14.83
CA MET A 405 -25.67 18.84 16.10
C MET A 405 -24.81 19.76 17.01
N ASN A 406 -23.49 19.64 16.93
CA ASN A 406 -22.55 20.57 17.58
C ASN A 406 -22.63 21.98 16.98
N LEU A 407 -22.57 22.12 15.64
CA LEU A 407 -22.72 23.41 14.95
C LEU A 407 -24.09 24.05 15.21
N ALA A 408 -25.18 23.27 15.18
CA ALA A 408 -26.52 23.75 15.51
C ALA A 408 -26.60 24.24 16.97
N SER A 409 -25.96 23.54 17.91
CA SER A 409 -25.86 23.97 19.30
C SER A 409 -25.03 25.26 19.47
N ALA A 410 -23.93 25.42 18.72
CA ALA A 410 -23.10 26.61 18.76
C ALA A 410 -23.82 27.84 18.16
N LEU A 411 -24.48 27.68 17.00
CA LEU A 411 -25.28 28.73 16.36
C LEU A 411 -26.46 29.20 17.22
N THR A 412 -27.10 28.29 17.96
CA THR A 412 -28.21 28.62 18.86
C THR A 412 -27.74 29.28 20.15
N TYR A 413 -26.60 28.85 20.69
CA TYR A 413 -25.94 29.54 21.81
C TYR A 413 -25.55 30.98 21.43
N LEU A 414 -24.89 31.19 20.29
CA LEU A 414 -24.53 32.51 19.77
C LEU A 414 -25.74 33.38 19.41
N GLY A 415 -26.85 32.76 18.97
CA GLY A 415 -28.13 33.43 18.72
C GLY A 415 -29.00 33.66 19.96
N HIS A 416 -28.57 33.20 21.15
CA HIS A 416 -29.37 33.19 22.39
C HIS A 416 -30.77 32.56 22.26
N GLU A 417 -30.92 31.57 21.37
CA GLU A 417 -32.22 30.99 20.98
C GLU A 417 -32.30 29.49 21.30
N ARG A 418 -33.53 28.95 21.36
CA ARG A 418 -33.76 27.52 21.63
C ARG A 418 -34.38 26.82 20.43
N VAL A 419 -33.60 25.95 19.80
CA VAL A 419 -34.08 25.07 18.72
C VAL A 419 -34.48 23.72 19.29
N ASP A 420 -35.60 23.22 18.78
CA ASP A 420 -36.14 21.91 19.11
C ASP A 420 -35.20 20.80 18.58
N PRO A 421 -34.77 19.83 19.40
CA PRO A 421 -33.89 18.76 18.95
C PRO A 421 -34.52 17.91 17.83
N VAL A 422 -35.86 17.81 17.77
CA VAL A 422 -36.57 17.16 16.66
C VAL A 422 -36.26 17.87 15.34
N VAL A 423 -36.27 19.21 15.34
CA VAL A 423 -36.03 20.03 14.15
C VAL A 423 -34.57 19.94 13.72
N ALA A 424 -33.62 20.11 14.65
CA ALA A 424 -32.20 19.98 14.35
C ALA A 424 -31.84 18.60 13.79
N PHE A 425 -32.33 17.53 14.41
CA PHE A 425 -32.07 16.16 13.99
C PHE A 425 -32.70 15.84 12.63
N ALA A 426 -33.98 16.15 12.43
CA ALA A 426 -34.66 15.92 11.16
C ALA A 426 -34.05 16.75 10.01
N THR A 427 -33.52 17.95 10.30
CA THR A 427 -32.80 18.76 9.31
C THR A 427 -31.54 18.04 8.84
N PHE A 428 -30.77 17.43 9.75
CA PHE A 428 -29.61 16.63 9.37
C PHE A 428 -29.99 15.38 8.56
N GLU A 429 -30.99 14.60 8.98
CA GLU A 429 -31.34 13.36 8.26
C GLU A 429 -31.88 13.63 6.85
N LEU A 430 -32.64 14.71 6.66
CA LEU A 430 -33.03 15.18 5.32
C LEU A 430 -31.79 15.62 4.52
N SER A 431 -30.88 16.37 5.14
CA SER A 431 -29.62 16.81 4.51
C SER A 431 -28.75 15.63 4.05
N TRP A 432 -28.65 14.58 4.87
CA TRP A 432 -27.91 13.36 4.58
C TRP A 432 -28.58 12.52 3.50
N THR A 433 -29.92 12.41 3.54
CA THR A 433 -30.71 11.68 2.53
C THR A 433 -30.55 12.33 1.15
N TYR A 434 -30.67 13.66 1.07
CA TYR A 434 -30.57 14.41 -0.18
C TYR A 434 -29.16 14.94 -0.49
N ARG A 435 -28.10 14.37 0.13
CA ARG A 435 -26.72 14.87 0.02
C ARG A 435 -26.20 15.05 -1.40
N LEU A 436 -26.55 14.15 -2.33
CA LEU A 436 -26.16 14.27 -3.74
C LEU A 436 -26.90 15.42 -4.46
N THR A 437 -28.19 15.62 -4.15
CA THR A 437 -28.98 16.75 -4.66
C THR A 437 -28.45 18.08 -4.14
N LEU A 438 -28.08 18.14 -2.85
CA LEU A 438 -27.48 19.32 -2.23
C LEU A 438 -26.08 19.62 -2.77
N ALA A 439 -25.26 18.60 -3.02
CA ALA A 439 -23.95 18.77 -3.68
C ALA A 439 -24.06 19.30 -5.12
N LYS A 440 -25.16 18.96 -5.83
CA LYS A 440 -25.47 19.49 -7.16
C LYS A 440 -26.13 20.89 -7.14
N LEU A 441 -26.55 21.41 -5.99
CA LEU A 441 -27.31 22.67 -5.86
C LEU A 441 -26.45 23.94 -6.02
N PHE A 442 -25.17 23.89 -5.65
CA PHE A 442 -24.29 25.07 -5.62
C PHE A 442 -23.20 24.94 -6.71
N PRO A 443 -23.27 25.66 -7.85
CA PRO A 443 -22.41 25.39 -9.01
C PRO A 443 -20.91 25.35 -8.72
N SER A 444 -20.37 26.30 -7.94
CA SER A 444 -18.94 26.33 -7.59
C SER A 444 -18.52 25.18 -6.66
N LEU A 445 -19.42 24.72 -5.77
CA LEU A 445 -19.15 23.58 -4.90
C LEU A 445 -19.27 22.27 -5.67
N LYS A 446 -20.29 22.13 -6.54
CA LYS A 446 -20.43 21.04 -7.52
C LYS A 446 -19.13 20.90 -8.31
N GLN A 447 -18.67 21.97 -8.97
CA GLN A 447 -17.46 21.94 -9.80
C GLN A 447 -16.21 21.56 -8.99
N THR A 448 -16.10 21.99 -7.73
CA THR A 448 -14.98 21.58 -6.85
C THR A 448 -15.01 20.08 -6.55
N ILE A 449 -16.19 19.49 -6.35
CA ILE A 449 -16.37 18.06 -6.05
C ILE A 449 -16.22 17.19 -7.32
N GLU A 450 -16.74 17.69 -8.44
CA GLU A 450 -16.67 17.08 -9.78
C GLU A 450 -15.25 17.04 -10.33
N ASN A 451 -14.53 18.17 -10.30
CA ASN A 451 -13.12 18.23 -10.70
C ASN A 451 -12.24 17.32 -9.82
N PHE A 452 -12.57 17.19 -8.53
CA PHE A 452 -11.84 16.29 -7.64
C PHE A 452 -12.02 14.82 -8.08
N GLY A 453 -13.26 14.37 -8.31
CA GLY A 453 -13.54 13.02 -8.81
C GLY A 453 -12.92 12.72 -10.19
N ILE A 454 -12.95 13.69 -11.11
CA ILE A 454 -12.35 13.55 -12.44
C ILE A 454 -10.82 13.39 -12.36
N ALA A 455 -10.13 14.20 -11.56
CA ALA A 455 -8.68 14.07 -11.37
C ALA A 455 -8.33 12.74 -10.68
N ASP A 456 -9.07 12.43 -9.61
CA ASP A 456 -8.94 11.22 -8.78
C ASP A 456 -9.08 9.91 -9.57
N ALA A 457 -9.92 9.88 -10.61
CA ALA A 457 -10.06 8.74 -11.52
C ALA A 457 -8.86 8.49 -12.45
N THR A 458 -7.94 9.44 -12.59
CA THR A 458 -6.72 9.30 -13.42
C THR A 458 -5.41 9.18 -12.62
N LEU A 459 -5.42 9.48 -11.32
CA LEU A 459 -4.22 9.48 -10.48
C LEU A 459 -3.61 8.08 -10.20
N GLY A 460 -4.26 7.00 -10.63
CA GLY A 460 -3.68 5.65 -10.59
C GLY A 460 -2.79 5.32 -11.79
N LEU A 461 -2.84 6.11 -12.87
CA LEU A 461 -1.88 6.01 -13.98
C LEU A 461 -0.51 6.43 -13.47
N LEU A 462 0.50 5.60 -13.72
CA LEU A 462 1.83 5.82 -13.19
C LEU A 462 2.65 6.81 -14.03
N ASP A 463 2.91 7.97 -13.42
CA ASP A 463 3.90 8.95 -13.88
C ASP A 463 5.31 8.36 -13.69
N VAL A 464 5.90 7.86 -14.79
CA VAL A 464 7.24 7.25 -14.81
C VAL A 464 8.23 8.15 -15.54
N SER A 465 9.53 7.97 -15.29
CA SER A 465 10.55 8.79 -15.94
C SER A 465 10.52 8.64 -17.47
N PRO A 466 10.89 9.68 -18.25
CA PRO A 466 10.77 9.63 -19.71
C PRO A 466 11.48 8.44 -20.37
N GLY A 467 12.56 7.92 -19.78
CA GLY A 467 13.23 6.70 -20.27
C GLY A 467 12.34 5.45 -20.16
N LEU A 468 11.64 5.27 -19.04
CA LEU A 468 10.69 4.16 -18.85
C LEU A 468 9.47 4.31 -19.77
N ALA A 469 8.98 5.54 -19.96
CA ALA A 469 7.87 5.85 -20.87
C ALA A 469 8.20 5.65 -22.38
N HIS A 470 9.46 5.40 -22.74
CA HIS A 470 9.85 5.04 -24.11
C HIS A 470 9.95 3.51 -24.34
N LEU A 471 9.95 2.68 -23.29
CA LEU A 471 10.04 1.22 -23.41
C LEU A 471 8.75 0.60 -23.95
N SER A 472 7.61 1.20 -23.62
CA SER A 472 6.29 0.72 -24.05
C SER A 472 5.31 1.88 -24.25
N PRO A 473 4.41 1.80 -25.25
CA PRO A 473 3.29 2.72 -25.36
C PRO A 473 2.13 2.39 -24.40
N MET A 474 2.23 1.30 -23.62
CA MET A 474 1.26 0.93 -22.59
C MET A 474 1.70 1.42 -21.20
N GLU A 475 0.72 1.75 -20.36
CA GLU A 475 0.93 2.23 -18.99
C GLU A 475 0.35 1.23 -17.97
N LEU A 476 0.79 1.26 -16.71
CA LEU A 476 0.09 0.60 -15.61
C LEU A 476 -0.83 1.61 -14.90
N MET A 477 -2.06 1.17 -14.62
CA MET A 477 -2.95 1.76 -13.61
C MET A 477 -2.85 0.89 -12.35
N THR A 478 -2.52 1.48 -11.20
CA THR A 478 -2.48 0.77 -9.90
C THR A 478 -3.08 1.61 -8.75
N ALA A 479 -2.97 1.13 -7.50
CA ALA A 479 -3.41 1.85 -6.32
C ALA A 479 -2.38 2.91 -5.88
N TYR A 480 -2.81 4.17 -5.77
CA TYR A 480 -1.94 5.33 -5.58
C TYR A 480 -2.10 6.00 -4.19
N LYS A 481 -1.10 6.80 -3.81
CA LYS A 481 -1.11 7.58 -2.57
C LYS A 481 -1.88 8.89 -2.75
N VAL A 482 -2.83 9.20 -1.88
CA VAL A 482 -3.63 10.43 -1.98
C VAL A 482 -2.86 11.63 -1.42
N VAL A 483 -1.98 12.20 -2.24
CA VAL A 483 -1.10 13.34 -1.90
C VAL A 483 -1.82 14.71 -2.01
N MET A 484 -2.91 14.81 -2.78
CA MET A 484 -3.64 16.08 -2.98
C MET A 484 -4.19 16.70 -1.68
N ASP A 485 -4.28 18.04 -1.64
CA ASP A 485 -4.99 18.71 -0.55
C ASP A 485 -6.50 18.49 -0.67
N ARG A 486 -7.05 17.76 0.29
CA ARG A 486 -8.47 17.36 0.34
C ARG A 486 -9.36 18.40 1.03
N LYS A 487 -8.79 19.44 1.65
CA LYS A 487 -9.56 20.49 2.34
C LYS A 487 -10.62 21.16 1.46
N PRO A 488 -10.37 21.50 0.17
CA PRO A 488 -11.37 22.14 -0.68
C PRO A 488 -12.58 21.24 -0.95
N VAL A 489 -12.37 19.98 -1.34
CA VAL A 489 -13.48 19.05 -1.62
C VAL A 489 -14.24 18.65 -0.34
N VAL A 490 -13.55 18.44 0.78
CA VAL A 490 -14.19 18.16 2.07
C VAL A 490 -15.05 19.35 2.51
N LEU A 491 -14.53 20.58 2.41
CA LEU A 491 -15.30 21.78 2.75
C LEU A 491 -16.50 21.97 1.81
N SER A 492 -16.33 21.78 0.50
CA SER A 492 -17.41 21.92 -0.49
C SER A 492 -18.52 20.89 -0.30
N ALA A 493 -18.17 19.63 0.02
CA ALA A 493 -19.16 18.59 0.32
C ALA A 493 -19.88 18.86 1.65
N VAL A 494 -19.13 19.18 2.72
CA VAL A 494 -19.73 19.46 4.04
C VAL A 494 -20.60 20.71 4.02
N ILE A 495 -20.19 21.81 3.37
CA ILE A 495 -21.03 23.02 3.21
C ILE A 495 -22.31 22.69 2.42
N SER A 496 -22.19 21.96 1.31
CA SER A 496 -23.36 21.57 0.50
C SER A 496 -24.36 20.78 1.34
N ILE A 497 -23.92 19.73 2.04
CA ILE A 497 -24.75 18.91 2.92
C ILE A 497 -25.32 19.74 4.05
N PHE A 498 -24.52 20.57 4.72
CA PHE A 498 -24.95 21.32 5.90
C PHE A 498 -25.82 22.55 5.54
N SER A 499 -25.95 22.91 4.27
CA SER A 499 -26.67 24.13 3.83
C SER A 499 -28.09 24.32 4.41
N PRO A 500 -28.90 23.28 4.71
CA PRO A 500 -30.20 23.46 5.38
C PRO A 500 -30.11 24.01 6.82
N ILE A 501 -28.91 24.03 7.44
CA ILE A 501 -28.67 24.73 8.72
C ILE A 501 -28.99 26.23 8.66
N VAL A 502 -29.01 26.82 7.46
CA VAL A 502 -29.45 28.20 7.22
C VAL A 502 -30.91 28.40 7.62
N LEU A 503 -31.77 27.38 7.52
CA LEU A 503 -33.16 27.44 8.00
C LEU A 503 -33.23 27.60 9.53
N ILE A 504 -32.29 26.97 10.24
CA ILE A 504 -32.13 27.07 11.70
C ILE A 504 -31.61 28.48 12.06
N ALA A 505 -30.59 28.97 11.34
CA ALA A 505 -30.00 30.30 11.57
C ALA A 505 -30.92 31.49 11.16
N ALA A 506 -31.76 31.32 10.15
CA ALA A 506 -32.77 32.31 9.78
C ALA A 506 -33.83 32.46 10.88
N ARG A 507 -34.25 31.33 11.48
CA ARG A 507 -35.18 31.30 12.62
C ARG A 507 -34.63 32.04 13.85
N THR A 508 -33.33 31.97 14.13
CA THR A 508 -32.74 32.72 15.26
C THR A 508 -32.59 34.22 14.99
N ARG A 509 -32.38 34.65 13.73
CA ARG A 509 -32.38 36.08 13.36
C ARG A 509 -33.77 36.73 13.44
N SER A 510 -34.84 35.97 13.21
CA SER A 510 -36.22 36.49 13.07
C SER A 510 -36.82 37.17 14.33
N LYS A 511 -36.15 37.14 15.49
CA LYS A 511 -36.71 37.65 16.77
C LYS A 511 -35.86 38.73 17.47
N VAL A 512 -34.78 39.19 16.87
CA VAL A 512 -33.83 40.12 17.51
C VAL A 512 -34.33 41.57 17.47
N TYR A 513 -35.49 41.86 18.08
CA TYR A 513 -35.79 43.19 18.62
C TYR A 513 -36.91 43.19 19.68
N SER A 514 -36.53 42.98 20.95
CA SER A 514 -37.26 43.52 22.10
C SER A 514 -36.29 43.81 23.26
N LYS A 515 -35.83 45.06 23.36
CA LYS A 515 -35.11 45.55 24.55
C LYS A 515 -36.15 45.91 25.62
N GLY A 516 -36.06 45.33 26.81
CA GLY A 516 -36.91 45.76 27.94
C GLY A 516 -36.95 44.80 29.13
N ALA A 517 -35.91 44.80 29.97
CA ALA A 517 -35.99 44.29 31.35
C ALA A 517 -34.87 44.93 32.20
N GLN A 518 -35.29 45.79 33.12
CA GLN A 518 -34.51 46.65 34.01
C GLN A 518 -33.61 45.88 35.01
N GLN A 519 -32.47 46.44 35.39
CA GLN A 519 -31.74 45.99 36.59
C GLN A 519 -32.51 46.34 37.86
N THR A 520 -32.61 45.41 38.81
CA THR A 520 -32.99 45.68 40.21
C THR A 520 -32.25 44.74 41.17
N GLY A 521 -31.89 45.26 42.35
CA GLY A 521 -31.48 44.56 43.59
C GLY A 521 -30.73 43.22 43.52
N LEU A 522 -29.39 43.23 43.64
CA LEU A 522 -28.56 42.03 43.84
C LEU A 522 -28.01 41.95 45.26
N THR A 523 -28.45 40.98 46.08
CA THR A 523 -27.82 40.62 47.38
C THR A 523 -27.97 39.13 47.72
N THR A 524 -27.11 38.27 47.16
CA THR A 524 -26.85 36.90 47.69
C THR A 524 -25.61 36.28 47.04
N PHE A 525 -24.85 35.48 47.79
CA PHE A 525 -23.59 34.87 47.34
C PHE A 525 -23.78 33.84 46.22
N GLU A 526 -24.92 33.14 46.19
CA GLU A 526 -25.17 32.04 45.24
C GLU A 526 -25.21 32.53 43.78
N THR A 527 -25.63 33.77 43.55
CA THR A 527 -25.62 34.42 42.23
C THR A 527 -24.21 34.81 41.78
N ALA A 528 -23.28 35.08 42.70
CA ALA A 528 -21.90 35.47 42.37
C ALA A 528 -21.11 34.30 41.75
N THR A 529 -21.34 33.07 42.23
CA THR A 529 -20.84 31.84 41.56
C THR A 529 -21.47 31.58 40.20
N GLY A 530 -22.63 32.17 39.89
CA GLY A 530 -23.30 32.01 38.59
C GLY A 530 -22.70 32.85 37.46
N SER A 531 -22.20 34.06 37.75
CA SER A 531 -21.64 34.93 36.71
C SER A 531 -20.23 34.52 36.28
N ALA A 532 -19.42 33.98 37.20
CA ALA A 532 -18.05 33.54 36.93
C ALA A 532 -17.95 32.39 35.91
N LEU A 533 -18.98 31.55 35.79
CA LEU A 533 -19.06 30.46 34.80
C LEU A 533 -19.74 30.86 33.48
N SER A 534 -20.25 32.09 33.35
CA SER A 534 -20.93 32.54 32.13
C SER A 534 -19.98 32.95 30.99
N LYS A 535 -18.67 33.09 31.26
CA LYS A 535 -17.67 33.56 30.29
C LYS A 535 -16.26 32.99 30.52
N ARG A 536 -16.01 31.74 30.12
CA ARG A 536 -14.69 31.35 29.55
C ARG A 536 -14.74 30.09 28.71
N PHE A 537 -13.74 29.98 27.83
CA PHE A 537 -13.48 28.88 26.91
C PHE A 537 -12.07 28.34 27.15
N GLY A 538 -11.82 27.08 26.79
CA GLY A 538 -10.49 26.46 26.84
C GLY A 538 -10.05 25.97 28.22
N ILE A 539 -9.05 25.07 28.23
CA ILE A 539 -8.42 24.50 29.42
C ILE A 539 -6.91 24.44 29.17
N VAL A 540 -6.11 24.98 30.09
CA VAL A 540 -4.64 24.83 30.17
C VAL A 540 -4.29 24.66 31.64
N SER A 541 -3.32 23.80 31.95
CA SER A 541 -2.91 23.44 33.31
C SER A 541 -1.68 24.24 33.78
N GLY A 542 -1.48 24.27 35.10
CA GLY A 542 -0.25 24.69 35.74
C GLY A 542 -0.04 23.92 37.04
N CYS A 543 1.17 23.41 37.26
CA CYS A 543 1.61 22.80 38.51
C CYS A 543 2.98 23.39 38.87
N GLU A 544 3.20 23.69 40.15
CA GLU A 544 4.45 24.28 40.64
C GLU A 544 5.28 23.24 41.39
N ASN A 545 6.59 23.23 41.13
CA ASN A 545 7.55 22.33 41.78
C ASN A 545 8.39 23.10 42.79
N TYR A 546 8.02 23.04 44.08
CA TYR A 546 8.93 23.40 45.19
C TYR A 546 8.48 22.76 46.50
N VAL A 547 9.42 22.63 47.45
CA VAL A 547 9.17 22.26 48.84
C VAL A 547 9.88 23.27 49.73
N VAL A 548 9.18 23.81 50.72
CA VAL A 548 9.74 24.72 51.73
C VAL A 548 9.92 23.95 53.04
N ARG A 549 11.06 24.13 53.70
CA ARG A 549 11.22 23.91 55.13
C ARG A 549 11.91 25.10 55.77
N ASP A 550 11.47 25.42 56.99
CA ASP A 550 12.15 26.28 57.96
C ASP A 550 12.67 27.63 57.41
N GLY A 551 11.85 28.29 56.59
CA GLY A 551 11.97 29.70 56.26
C GLY A 551 12.94 30.07 55.14
N GLN A 552 13.61 29.11 54.49
CA GLN A 552 14.45 29.36 53.32
C GLN A 552 14.11 28.47 52.13
N ILE A 553 14.28 29.04 50.94
CA ILE A 553 14.26 28.36 49.64
C ILE A 553 15.73 28.23 49.21
N SER A 554 16.18 27.03 48.87
CA SER A 554 17.59 26.74 48.57
C SER A 554 17.73 26.05 47.22
N ALA A 555 18.79 26.38 46.47
CA ALA A 555 19.08 25.82 45.14
C ALA A 555 20.59 25.85 44.84
N THR A 556 21.02 24.96 43.92
CA THR A 556 22.34 24.88 43.26
C THR A 556 23.55 24.69 44.23
N ILE A 557 24.82 24.50 43.83
CA ILE A 557 25.49 24.61 42.50
C ILE A 557 26.75 23.72 42.39
N ASP A 558 27.26 23.60 41.15
CA ASP A 558 28.61 23.21 40.69
C ASP A 558 29.16 21.77 40.86
N ALA A 559 30.21 21.33 40.13
CA ALA A 559 30.51 21.45 38.67
C ALA A 559 31.83 20.74 38.27
N VAL A 560 31.77 19.84 37.28
CA VAL A 560 32.87 19.41 36.38
C VAL A 560 34.08 18.66 37.02
N TYR A 561 34.80 17.89 36.18
CA TYR A 561 35.96 17.01 36.44
C TYR A 561 35.69 15.70 37.22
N GLY A 562 36.36 14.57 36.91
CA GLY A 562 37.24 14.30 35.76
C GLY A 562 38.19 13.10 35.95
N ASN A 563 38.66 12.54 34.83
CA ASN A 563 39.89 11.73 34.66
C ASN A 563 40.11 10.44 35.50
N GLY A 564 39.85 9.30 34.83
CA GLY A 564 40.69 8.08 34.72
C GLY A 564 41.69 7.61 35.81
N PHE A 565 41.51 6.32 36.17
CA PHE A 565 42.50 5.34 36.68
C PHE A 565 43.04 5.44 38.13
N LEU A 566 42.96 4.32 38.85
CA LEU A 566 43.79 3.88 40.00
C LEU A 566 43.79 2.33 39.94
N VAL A 567 44.92 1.62 39.84
CA VAL A 567 45.90 1.29 40.90
C VAL A 567 45.28 0.55 42.09
N ALA A 568 45.57 -0.75 42.20
CA ALA A 568 45.31 -1.55 43.38
C ALA A 568 46.56 -1.60 44.30
N ASN A 569 46.34 -1.49 45.61
CA ASN A 569 47.25 -1.92 46.68
C ASN A 569 48.71 -1.37 46.68
N GLY A 570 48.95 -0.20 46.07
CA GLY A 570 50.13 0.65 46.33
C GLY A 570 51.50 0.13 45.88
N LYS A 571 51.60 -1.03 45.24
CA LYS A 571 52.87 -1.63 44.75
C LYS A 571 52.70 -2.29 43.38
N PHE A 572 52.69 -1.44 42.33
CA PHE A 572 52.75 -1.75 40.90
C PHE A 572 51.53 -2.44 40.24
N LEU A 573 51.31 -2.12 38.95
CA LEU A 573 51.47 -3.12 37.89
C LEU A 573 51.87 -2.48 36.55
N VAL A 574 52.86 -3.06 35.88
CA VAL A 574 53.39 -2.73 34.53
C VAL A 574 53.93 -4.04 33.94
N GLY A 575 53.84 -4.36 32.64
CA GLY A 575 53.26 -3.59 31.54
C GLY A 575 53.14 -4.39 30.23
N THR A 576 54.14 -4.29 29.35
CA THR A 576 54.17 -4.91 28.01
C THR A 576 55.41 -5.76 27.76
N LYS A 577 55.28 -6.72 26.81
CA LYS A 577 56.35 -7.27 25.95
C LYS A 577 57.42 -8.20 26.59
N ASP A 578 58.19 -8.99 25.85
CA ASP A 578 58.38 -9.12 24.38
C ASP A 578 58.68 -10.59 23.93
N LEU A 579 58.89 -10.79 22.62
CA LEU A 579 59.60 -11.88 21.89
C LEU A 579 60.02 -13.18 22.63
N LEU A 580 59.83 -14.35 21.98
CA LEU A 580 60.86 -14.96 21.10
C LEU A 580 60.43 -16.29 20.42
N THR A 581 60.07 -16.27 19.13
CA THR A 581 60.23 -17.45 18.23
C THR A 581 60.50 -17.04 16.78
N ILE A 582 61.54 -16.22 16.56
CA ILE A 582 62.17 -16.09 15.23
C ILE A 582 63.28 -17.14 15.15
N MET A 583 62.98 -18.36 14.68
CA MET A 583 63.94 -19.34 14.14
C MET A 583 63.17 -20.53 13.53
N LEU A 584 63.72 -21.16 12.47
CA LEU A 584 63.07 -22.13 11.56
C LEU A 584 61.96 -21.49 10.70
N MET A 585 62.22 -20.77 9.60
CA MET A 585 63.37 -20.69 8.68
C MET A 585 63.57 -21.91 7.75
N LYS A 586 63.36 -21.63 6.44
CA LYS A 586 63.94 -22.29 5.23
C LYS A 586 63.18 -23.49 4.61
N GLU A 587 63.04 -23.42 3.28
CA GLU A 587 62.49 -24.44 2.35
C GLU A 587 60.99 -24.78 2.51
N ILE A 588 60.19 -25.06 1.46
CA ILE A 588 60.45 -25.17 0.00
C ILE A 588 59.61 -24.14 -0.79
N LEU A 589 60.18 -23.67 -1.90
CA LEU A 589 59.49 -22.96 -2.99
C LEU A 589 59.21 -23.99 -4.09
N GLU A 590 57.97 -24.15 -4.56
CA GLU A 590 57.73 -24.82 -5.84
C GLU A 590 56.55 -24.19 -6.59
N ASN A 591 56.83 -23.71 -7.80
CA ASN A 591 55.89 -22.91 -8.59
C ASN A 591 54.93 -23.81 -9.38
N SER A 592 53.63 -23.64 -9.15
CA SER A 592 52.62 -23.79 -10.19
C SER A 592 51.53 -22.75 -9.97
N THR A 593 51.17 -22.06 -11.04
CA THR A 593 49.97 -21.19 -11.13
C THR A 593 48.99 -21.77 -12.16
N ASP A 594 48.98 -23.09 -12.32
CA ASP A 594 48.07 -23.78 -13.24
C ASP A 594 46.63 -23.74 -12.69
N PRO A 595 45.62 -23.40 -13.51
CA PRO A 595 44.23 -23.33 -13.05
C PRO A 595 43.76 -24.65 -12.45
N ARG A 596 43.22 -24.59 -11.23
CA ARG A 596 42.70 -25.77 -10.51
C ARG A 596 41.19 -25.87 -10.70
N ASN A 597 40.65 -27.08 -10.66
CA ASN A 597 39.20 -27.33 -10.78
C ASN A 597 38.46 -27.35 -9.44
N ASP A 598 39.16 -27.40 -8.30
CA ASP A 598 38.59 -27.55 -6.96
C ASP A 598 38.39 -26.19 -6.24
N THR A 599 37.92 -26.19 -4.99
CA THR A 599 37.93 -25.04 -4.06
C THR A 599 38.92 -25.30 -2.93
N VAL A 600 39.54 -24.25 -2.38
CA VAL A 600 40.36 -24.35 -1.15
C VAL A 600 39.55 -23.87 0.06
N TYR A 601 39.46 -24.69 1.09
CA TYR A 601 38.83 -24.38 2.37
C TYR A 601 39.93 -24.24 3.43
N LEU A 602 40.12 -23.06 4.01
CA LEU A 602 41.15 -22.79 5.01
C LEU A 602 40.61 -23.12 6.41
N GLU A 603 41.06 -24.24 6.98
CA GLU A 603 40.57 -24.74 8.27
C GLU A 603 41.38 -24.18 9.44
N THR A 604 42.67 -23.90 9.23
CA THR A 604 43.51 -23.10 10.14
C THR A 604 44.57 -22.34 9.34
N ALA A 605 45.40 -21.52 10.00
CA ALA A 605 46.55 -20.87 9.37
C ALA A 605 47.59 -21.82 8.72
N THR A 606 47.48 -23.14 8.93
CA THR A 606 48.36 -24.16 8.35
C THR A 606 47.64 -25.43 7.85
N ALA A 607 46.31 -25.47 7.88
CA ALA A 607 45.51 -26.63 7.48
C ALA A 607 44.44 -26.23 6.47
N GLN A 608 44.25 -27.07 5.45
CA GLN A 608 43.40 -26.78 4.31
C GLN A 608 42.72 -28.05 3.78
N SER A 609 41.45 -27.92 3.44
CA SER A 609 40.59 -28.96 2.84
C SER A 609 40.24 -28.59 1.39
N PHE A 610 39.85 -29.60 0.61
CA PHE A 610 39.36 -29.44 -0.77
C PHE A 610 37.90 -29.93 -0.95
N THR A 611 37.26 -30.40 0.12
CA THR A 611 35.90 -30.98 0.09
C THR A 611 34.86 -30.19 0.90
N GLY A 612 35.29 -29.33 1.82
CA GLY A 612 34.44 -28.54 2.71
C GLY A 612 35.11 -28.26 4.06
N CYS A 613 34.51 -27.41 4.89
CA CYS A 613 35.02 -27.08 6.23
C CYS A 613 34.63 -28.16 7.25
N SER A 614 35.55 -29.06 7.62
CA SER A 614 35.21 -30.26 8.39
C SER A 614 34.73 -30.00 9.82
N ASP A 615 35.29 -29.00 10.50
CA ASP A 615 34.98 -28.67 11.91
C ASP A 615 33.79 -27.71 12.09
N VAL A 616 33.17 -27.23 10.99
CA VAL A 616 32.06 -26.25 11.05
C VAL A 616 30.72 -26.97 11.14
N ALA A 617 30.17 -27.08 12.36
CA ALA A 617 28.95 -27.85 12.69
C ALA A 617 27.63 -27.40 12.00
N LYS A 618 27.67 -26.37 11.16
CA LYS A 618 26.57 -25.87 10.30
C LYS A 618 27.03 -25.50 8.89
N PHE A 619 28.11 -26.11 8.40
CA PHE A 619 28.64 -25.85 7.07
C PHE A 619 27.56 -26.06 6.00
N ASP A 620 27.39 -25.08 5.12
CA ASP A 620 26.42 -25.16 4.03
C ASP A 620 27.12 -25.61 2.74
N GLU A 621 27.08 -26.93 2.50
CA GLU A 621 27.74 -27.55 1.36
C GLU A 621 27.21 -27.03 0.01
N ASP A 622 25.95 -26.60 -0.08
CA ASP A 622 25.35 -26.08 -1.31
C ASP A 622 25.94 -24.69 -1.67
N ILE A 623 25.83 -23.72 -0.75
CA ILE A 623 26.26 -22.32 -0.96
C ILE A 623 27.79 -22.22 -1.10
N TYR A 624 28.55 -23.03 -0.36
CA TYR A 624 30.01 -23.04 -0.45
C TYR A 624 30.54 -24.14 -1.38
N SER A 625 29.68 -24.78 -2.18
CA SER A 625 30.11 -25.76 -3.19
C SER A 625 30.99 -25.11 -4.26
N ASN A 626 32.04 -25.83 -4.68
CA ASN A 626 32.86 -25.48 -5.83
C ASN A 626 32.03 -25.19 -7.11
N ARG A 627 30.86 -25.84 -7.28
CA ARG A 627 29.91 -25.57 -8.36
C ARG A 627 29.28 -24.18 -8.22
N TYR A 628 28.78 -23.82 -7.03
CA TYR A 628 28.15 -22.53 -6.78
C TYR A 628 29.15 -21.38 -6.89
N LEU A 629 30.33 -21.50 -6.27
CA LEU A 629 31.37 -20.47 -6.30
C LEU A 629 31.83 -20.17 -7.74
N ARG A 630 32.02 -21.19 -8.57
CA ARG A 630 32.37 -21.02 -9.99
C ARG A 630 31.21 -20.46 -10.83
N LEU A 631 29.96 -20.80 -10.50
CA LEU A 631 28.78 -20.20 -11.14
C LEU A 631 28.71 -18.69 -10.85
N ILE A 632 28.87 -18.26 -9.60
CA ILE A 632 28.86 -16.84 -9.23
C ILE A 632 29.96 -16.08 -9.95
N TYR A 633 31.21 -16.59 -9.93
CA TYR A 633 32.31 -15.96 -10.68
C TYR A 633 32.02 -15.88 -12.18
N SER A 634 31.50 -16.96 -12.79
CA SER A 634 31.15 -16.99 -14.21
C SER A 634 30.03 -16.01 -14.59
N LYS A 635 29.05 -15.79 -13.70
CA LYS A 635 27.95 -14.85 -13.95
C LYS A 635 28.36 -13.40 -13.70
N LEU A 636 29.22 -13.16 -12.71
CA LEU A 636 29.90 -11.87 -12.55
C LEU A 636 30.70 -11.54 -13.81
N GLN A 637 31.45 -12.50 -14.38
CA GLN A 637 32.13 -12.31 -15.67
C GLN A 637 31.19 -12.07 -16.85
N ALA A 638 30.05 -12.77 -16.95
CA ALA A 638 29.11 -12.58 -18.05
C ALA A 638 28.53 -11.15 -18.07
N HIS A 639 27.99 -10.70 -16.94
CA HIS A 639 27.23 -9.44 -16.83
C HIS A 639 28.08 -8.22 -16.42
N ALA A 640 29.36 -8.42 -16.11
CA ALA A 640 30.32 -7.36 -15.79
C ALA A 640 30.29 -6.22 -16.82
N SER A 641 29.94 -5.03 -16.33
CA SER A 641 29.74 -3.79 -17.10
C SER A 641 30.30 -2.62 -16.29
N TYR A 642 30.50 -1.46 -16.93
CA TYR A 642 31.03 -0.25 -16.29
C TYR A 642 32.30 -0.56 -15.46
N ASN A 643 32.35 -0.20 -14.17
CA ASN A 643 33.53 -0.40 -13.32
C ASN A 643 33.74 -1.85 -12.87
N LEU A 644 32.79 -2.77 -13.14
CA LEU A 644 33.01 -4.22 -13.01
C LEU A 644 33.62 -4.86 -14.26
N SER A 645 33.71 -4.14 -15.39
CA SER A 645 34.14 -4.70 -16.68
C SER A 645 35.52 -5.38 -16.65
N TYR A 646 36.47 -4.91 -15.82
CA TYR A 646 37.80 -5.53 -15.66
C TYR A 646 37.74 -7.02 -15.28
N VAL A 647 36.67 -7.47 -14.62
CA VAL A 647 36.51 -8.88 -14.23
C VAL A 647 36.38 -9.78 -15.47
N LYS A 648 35.96 -9.25 -16.64
CA LYS A 648 35.98 -9.97 -17.94
C LYS A 648 37.40 -10.29 -18.41
N ASP A 649 38.42 -9.53 -18.00
CA ASP A 649 39.82 -9.72 -18.38
C ASP A 649 40.61 -10.59 -17.39
N LEU A 650 39.98 -11.04 -16.30
CA LEU A 650 40.58 -11.95 -15.32
C LEU A 650 40.39 -13.43 -15.69
N GLU A 651 41.34 -14.26 -15.28
CA GLU A 651 41.26 -15.72 -15.26
C GLU A 651 41.20 -16.19 -13.80
N LEU A 652 40.27 -17.11 -13.50
CA LEU A 652 40.14 -17.73 -12.18
C LEU A 652 41.20 -18.82 -11.99
N ILE A 653 42.06 -18.66 -10.98
CA ILE A 653 43.02 -19.68 -10.58
C ILE A 653 42.34 -20.68 -9.65
N VAL A 654 41.71 -20.20 -8.56
CA VAL A 654 40.95 -21.04 -7.61
C VAL A 654 40.03 -20.18 -6.71
N PRO A 655 38.83 -20.65 -6.33
CA PRO A 655 38.06 -20.10 -5.20
C PRO A 655 38.66 -20.50 -3.85
N VAL A 656 38.62 -19.60 -2.88
CA VAL A 656 39.10 -19.79 -1.50
C VAL A 656 38.03 -19.38 -0.49
N VAL A 657 37.84 -20.18 0.54
CA VAL A 657 36.88 -19.98 1.64
C VAL A 657 37.63 -20.05 2.97
N ASP A 658 37.41 -19.10 3.87
CA ASP A 658 37.95 -19.12 5.25
C ASP A 658 36.93 -19.79 6.18
N CYS A 659 37.25 -20.98 6.71
CA CYS A 659 36.36 -21.72 7.60
C CYS A 659 36.26 -21.14 9.01
N MET A 660 37.19 -20.27 9.42
CA MET A 660 37.22 -19.65 10.75
C MET A 660 36.28 -18.44 10.88
N PHE A 661 35.52 -18.13 9.83
CA PHE A 661 34.70 -16.93 9.72
C PHE A 661 33.32 -17.10 10.40
N ASP A 662 32.98 -16.21 11.35
CA ASP A 662 31.82 -16.35 12.27
C ASP A 662 30.48 -16.69 11.60
N LEU A 663 30.23 -16.21 10.37
CA LEU A 663 28.97 -16.45 9.66
C LEU A 663 28.82 -17.86 9.07
N LEU A 664 29.92 -18.60 8.87
CA LEU A 664 29.86 -20.04 8.61
C LEU A 664 29.42 -20.82 9.87
N VAL A 665 29.78 -20.32 11.06
CA VAL A 665 29.43 -20.94 12.35
C VAL A 665 27.96 -20.71 12.71
N THR A 666 27.35 -19.59 12.30
CA THR A 666 25.92 -19.35 12.52
C THR A 666 25.01 -20.18 11.61
N GLY A 667 25.46 -20.50 10.40
CA GLY A 667 24.68 -21.18 9.35
C GLY A 667 23.72 -20.25 8.59
N ASP A 668 24.10 -18.99 8.38
CA ASP A 668 23.26 -17.98 7.73
C ASP A 668 23.26 -18.12 6.20
N ARG A 669 22.24 -18.80 5.66
CA ARG A 669 22.05 -19.03 4.21
C ARG A 669 21.81 -17.77 3.36
N THR A 670 21.71 -16.58 3.97
CA THR A 670 21.47 -15.32 3.23
C THR A 670 22.74 -14.50 2.99
N LEU A 671 23.89 -14.94 3.52
CA LEU A 671 25.19 -14.25 3.43
C LEU A 671 26.30 -15.23 3.03
N ALA A 672 27.23 -14.79 2.18
CA ALA A 672 28.47 -15.53 1.92
C ALA A 672 29.67 -14.60 1.70
N ARG A 673 30.87 -15.07 2.05
CA ARG A 673 32.15 -14.38 1.73
C ARG A 673 33.12 -15.38 1.12
N VAL A 674 33.75 -14.97 0.02
CA VAL A 674 34.56 -15.82 -0.86
C VAL A 674 35.73 -14.99 -1.37
N TYR A 675 36.92 -15.58 -1.45
CA TYR A 675 38.07 -14.92 -2.06
C TYR A 675 38.44 -15.67 -3.34
N TYR A 676 38.32 -15.03 -4.50
CA TYR A 676 38.77 -15.64 -5.75
C TYR A 676 40.23 -15.25 -6.00
N LEU A 677 41.11 -16.25 -6.13
CA LEU A 677 42.47 -16.01 -6.58
C LEU A 677 42.45 -15.91 -8.11
N THR A 678 42.90 -14.79 -8.65
CA THR A 678 42.77 -14.44 -10.07
C THR A 678 44.07 -13.91 -10.66
N ARG A 679 44.16 -13.87 -11.99
CA ARG A 679 45.24 -13.17 -12.73
C ARG A 679 44.70 -12.48 -13.98
N PRO A 680 45.30 -11.40 -14.48
CA PRO A 680 44.98 -10.87 -15.80
C PRO A 680 45.30 -11.89 -16.91
N LYS A 681 44.39 -12.07 -17.88
CA LYS A 681 44.62 -12.93 -19.06
C LYS A 681 45.86 -12.53 -19.88
N ASN A 682 46.28 -11.26 -19.76
CA ASN A 682 47.41 -10.67 -20.48
C ASN A 682 48.74 -10.70 -19.69
N ASP A 683 48.72 -11.02 -18.39
CA ASP A 683 49.92 -11.18 -17.56
C ASP A 683 49.74 -12.36 -16.58
N PRO A 684 50.31 -13.53 -16.88
CA PRO A 684 50.16 -14.71 -16.02
C PRO A 684 50.98 -14.64 -14.72
N THR A 685 51.78 -13.58 -14.51
CA THR A 685 52.65 -13.41 -13.34
C THR A 685 52.03 -12.52 -12.26
N GLN A 686 51.07 -11.65 -12.60
CA GLN A 686 50.33 -10.86 -11.63
C GLN A 686 49.18 -11.66 -11.03
N VAL A 687 49.18 -11.84 -9.70
CA VAL A 687 48.09 -12.50 -8.96
C VAL A 687 47.32 -11.45 -8.15
N ILE A 688 45.99 -11.47 -8.27
CA ILE A 688 45.07 -10.53 -7.62
C ILE A 688 44.08 -11.35 -6.76
N LEU A 689 43.94 -10.96 -5.49
CA LEU A 689 42.95 -11.54 -4.59
C LEU A 689 41.66 -10.73 -4.69
N LEU A 690 40.60 -11.33 -5.24
CA LEU A 690 39.30 -10.68 -5.40
C LEU A 690 38.41 -11.00 -4.19
N SER A 691 38.40 -10.12 -3.19
CA SER A 691 37.45 -10.23 -2.07
C SER A 691 36.03 -10.06 -2.64
N THR A 692 35.18 -11.05 -2.40
CA THR A 692 33.81 -11.07 -2.91
C THR A 692 32.87 -11.49 -1.78
N SER A 693 31.96 -10.61 -1.39
CA SER A 693 30.90 -10.98 -0.44
C SER A 693 29.52 -10.75 -1.03
N LEU A 694 28.59 -11.59 -0.61
CA LEU A 694 27.27 -11.81 -1.18
C LEU A 694 26.23 -11.64 -0.08
N SER A 695 25.12 -10.99 -0.41
CA SER A 695 23.98 -10.81 0.49
C SER A 695 22.67 -10.88 -0.28
N ALA A 696 21.81 -11.83 0.10
CA ALA A 696 20.40 -11.73 -0.25
C ALA A 696 19.78 -10.56 0.54
N GLN A 697 19.04 -9.69 -0.13
CA GLN A 697 18.41 -8.49 0.43
C GLN A 697 17.04 -8.26 -0.22
N ASP A 698 16.17 -7.53 0.47
CA ASP A 698 14.92 -7.03 -0.12
C ASP A 698 15.24 -5.75 -0.91
N TYR A 699 14.66 -5.63 -2.11
CA TYR A 699 14.80 -4.48 -2.99
C TYR A 699 13.46 -3.82 -3.29
N ALA A 700 13.50 -2.52 -3.60
CA ALA A 700 12.40 -1.75 -4.17
C ALA A 700 12.89 -0.80 -5.26
N VAL A 701 12.17 -0.71 -6.37
CA VAL A 701 12.43 0.27 -7.45
C VAL A 701 11.19 1.14 -7.61
N ASP A 702 11.14 2.23 -6.84
CA ASP A 702 9.93 3.04 -6.68
C ASP A 702 9.41 3.66 -7.99
N GLN A 703 10.26 3.87 -9.02
CA GLN A 703 9.81 4.31 -10.36
C GLN A 703 9.22 3.19 -11.24
N GLN A 704 9.53 1.92 -10.98
CA GLN A 704 9.01 0.78 -11.74
C GLN A 704 7.96 -0.02 -10.94
N PHE A 705 7.69 0.38 -9.69
CA PHE A 705 6.79 -0.27 -8.73
C PHE A 705 7.14 -1.75 -8.42
N GLN A 706 8.36 -2.17 -8.77
CA GLN A 706 8.89 -3.50 -8.52
C GLN A 706 9.44 -3.60 -7.10
N GLN A 707 9.13 -4.70 -6.40
CA GLN A 707 9.78 -5.09 -5.14
C GLN A 707 9.98 -6.60 -5.12
N GLY A 708 10.97 -7.10 -4.39
CA GLY A 708 11.28 -8.53 -4.28
C GLY A 708 12.61 -8.76 -3.55
N SER A 709 13.17 -9.97 -3.63
CA SER A 709 14.55 -10.23 -3.20
C SER A 709 15.56 -10.04 -4.33
N ALA A 710 16.79 -9.67 -3.99
CA ALA A 710 17.94 -9.55 -4.89
C ALA A 710 19.22 -10.06 -4.22
N MET A 711 20.19 -10.51 -5.02
CA MET A 711 21.57 -10.75 -4.55
C MET A 711 22.41 -9.50 -4.76
N LEU A 712 22.79 -8.85 -3.68
CA LEU A 712 23.86 -7.85 -3.65
C LEU A 712 25.22 -8.56 -3.66
N ILE A 713 26.16 -8.09 -4.48
CA ILE A 713 27.56 -8.52 -4.47
C ILE A 713 28.47 -7.31 -4.31
N LEU A 714 29.40 -7.37 -3.34
CA LEU A 714 30.48 -6.39 -3.19
C LEU A 714 31.79 -7.07 -3.58
N VAL A 715 32.54 -6.41 -4.46
CA VAL A 715 33.76 -6.93 -5.07
C VAL A 715 34.90 -5.93 -4.86
N ALA A 716 36.01 -6.38 -4.27
CA ALA A 716 37.19 -5.55 -4.03
C ALA A 716 38.47 -6.30 -4.47
N PRO A 717 39.20 -5.81 -5.49
CA PRO A 717 40.47 -6.38 -5.90
C PRO A 717 41.59 -5.93 -4.95
N ILE A 718 42.42 -6.88 -4.50
CA ILE A 718 43.55 -6.64 -3.61
C ILE A 718 44.82 -7.19 -4.27
N ASP A 719 45.76 -6.29 -4.56
CA ASP A 719 47.12 -6.59 -5.06
C ASP A 719 48.21 -6.20 -4.05
N ASP A 720 48.01 -5.13 -3.25
CA ASP A 720 48.89 -4.74 -2.14
C ASP A 720 48.15 -4.60 -0.80
N MET A 721 48.41 -5.54 0.12
CA MET A 721 47.91 -5.52 1.51
C MET A 721 48.35 -4.29 2.34
N ARG A 722 49.27 -3.47 1.83
CA ARG A 722 49.75 -2.22 2.45
C ARG A 722 48.96 -0.97 2.00
N ALA A 723 47.99 -1.13 1.09
CA ALA A 723 47.16 -0.03 0.61
C ALA A 723 46.37 0.63 1.76
N LYS A 724 46.23 1.97 1.69
CA LYS A 724 45.53 2.79 2.70
C LYS A 724 44.06 3.08 2.34
N THR A 725 43.67 2.65 1.17
CA THR A 725 42.34 2.75 0.56
C THR A 725 42.09 1.44 -0.18
N LEU A 726 40.83 1.10 -0.38
CA LEU A 726 40.40 -0.05 -1.17
C LEU A 726 39.19 0.39 -2.00
N ASP A 727 39.18 0.05 -3.29
CA ASP A 727 38.12 0.47 -4.22
C ASP A 727 37.11 -0.67 -4.40
N HIS A 728 35.92 -0.51 -3.82
CA HIS A 728 34.84 -1.48 -3.93
C HIS A 728 33.94 -1.21 -5.14
N GLN A 729 33.52 -2.28 -5.80
CA GLN A 729 32.51 -2.27 -6.86
C GLN A 729 31.28 -3.04 -6.39
N ILE A 730 30.09 -2.49 -6.64
CA ILE A 730 28.81 -3.13 -6.30
C ILE A 730 28.20 -3.70 -7.57
N GLY A 731 27.73 -4.95 -7.49
CA GLY A 731 26.77 -5.51 -8.41
C GLY A 731 25.48 -5.89 -7.69
N ILE A 732 24.39 -6.00 -8.43
CA ILE A 732 23.11 -6.49 -7.90
C ILE A 732 22.39 -7.34 -8.95
N ALA A 733 21.94 -8.53 -8.55
CA ALA A 733 21.09 -9.39 -9.36
C ALA A 733 19.67 -9.40 -8.79
N LEU A 734 18.76 -8.66 -9.43
CA LEU A 734 17.36 -8.57 -9.05
C LEU A 734 16.66 -9.94 -9.21
N ASN A 735 15.63 -10.20 -8.40
CA ASN A 735 14.84 -11.43 -8.35
C ASN A 735 15.56 -12.71 -7.91
N TYR A 736 16.88 -12.71 -7.79
CA TYR A 736 17.63 -13.82 -7.18
C TYR A 736 17.38 -13.88 -5.65
N PRO A 737 17.17 -15.06 -5.02
CA PRO A 737 17.43 -16.42 -5.49
C PRO A 737 16.27 -17.13 -6.19
N TYR A 738 15.20 -16.43 -6.58
CA TYR A 738 14.00 -17.02 -7.18
C TYR A 738 14.03 -17.11 -8.71
N VAL A 739 15.19 -16.81 -9.31
CA VAL A 739 15.51 -17.04 -10.73
C VAL A 739 16.73 -17.97 -10.81
N ALA A 740 16.80 -18.81 -11.84
CA ALA A 740 17.78 -19.88 -11.92
C ALA A 740 19.24 -19.39 -12.00
N GLU A 741 19.46 -18.20 -12.57
CA GLU A 741 20.79 -17.61 -12.76
C GLU A 741 20.81 -16.12 -12.35
N PRO A 742 21.82 -15.64 -11.60
CA PRO A 742 21.93 -14.23 -11.23
C PRO A 742 22.51 -13.37 -12.38
N ALA A 743 21.70 -12.44 -12.89
CA ALA A 743 22.16 -11.40 -13.82
C ALA A 743 22.65 -10.17 -13.02
N PHE A 744 23.97 -10.06 -12.80
CA PHE A 744 24.55 -8.97 -12.00
C PHE A 744 24.66 -7.65 -12.79
N GLU A 745 23.74 -6.72 -12.57
CA GLU A 745 23.86 -5.33 -13.03
C GLU A 745 24.84 -4.56 -12.13
N TYR A 746 25.69 -3.69 -12.71
CA TYR A 746 26.57 -2.79 -11.93
C TYR A 746 25.75 -1.70 -11.21
N ALA A 747 26.16 -1.32 -10.01
CA ALA A 747 25.51 -0.29 -9.21
C ALA A 747 26.48 0.70 -8.57
N GLU A 748 26.07 1.97 -8.52
CA GLU A 748 26.73 3.05 -7.78
C GLU A 748 25.99 3.28 -6.44
N LEU A 749 26.71 3.38 -5.33
CA LEU A 749 26.10 3.75 -4.04
C LEU A 749 25.89 5.28 -3.99
N ASP A 750 24.63 5.70 -4.13
CA ASP A 750 24.21 7.12 -4.13
C ASP A 750 24.01 7.64 -2.69
N GLY A 751 23.60 6.77 -1.75
CA GLY A 751 23.46 7.12 -0.35
C GLY A 751 22.79 6.05 0.51
N ILE A 752 22.33 6.46 1.69
CA ILE A 752 21.54 5.65 2.63
C ILE A 752 20.27 6.44 2.99
N ASP A 753 19.11 5.79 2.97
CA ASP A 753 17.83 6.47 3.18
C ASP A 753 17.39 6.57 4.66
N GLY A 754 16.27 7.25 4.89
CA GLY A 754 15.70 7.47 6.22
C GLY A 754 15.23 6.21 6.95
N ASP A 755 15.13 5.07 6.26
CA ASP A 755 14.71 3.76 6.77
C ASP A 755 15.86 2.73 6.77
N ASN A 756 17.11 3.19 6.60
CA ASN A 756 18.36 2.43 6.64
C ASN A 756 18.67 1.56 5.39
N TYR A 757 17.99 1.80 4.25
CA TYR A 757 18.30 1.15 2.98
C TYR A 757 19.48 1.83 2.28
N TRP A 758 20.30 1.05 1.57
CA TRP A 758 21.20 1.56 0.54
C TRP A 758 20.39 2.07 -0.65
N ILE A 759 20.74 3.26 -1.15
CA ILE A 759 20.25 3.81 -2.42
C ILE A 759 21.29 3.47 -3.48
N LEU A 760 20.94 2.54 -4.37
CA LEU A 760 21.79 2.05 -5.45
C LEU A 760 21.29 2.59 -6.79
N LYS A 761 22.19 3.20 -7.56
CA LYS A 761 21.94 3.76 -8.89
C LYS A 761 22.57 2.85 -9.93
N LEU A 762 21.73 2.14 -10.69
CA LEU A 762 22.16 1.27 -11.77
C LEU A 762 22.14 2.11 -13.05
N PRO A 763 23.30 2.38 -13.71
CA PRO A 763 23.33 3.10 -14.97
C PRO A 763 22.64 2.31 -16.10
N PRO A 764 22.29 2.95 -17.24
CA PRO A 764 21.57 2.30 -18.32
C PRO A 764 22.30 1.06 -18.83
N ASN A 765 21.59 -0.05 -19.02
CA ASN A 765 22.20 -1.29 -19.47
C ASN A 765 22.36 -1.27 -21.00
N PRO A 766 23.60 -1.29 -21.55
CA PRO A 766 23.82 -1.22 -22.99
C PRO A 766 23.39 -2.48 -23.76
N GLU A 767 23.16 -3.61 -23.06
CA GLU A 767 22.73 -4.87 -23.65
C GLU A 767 21.19 -4.97 -23.72
N THR A 768 20.47 -4.52 -22.68
CA THR A 768 18.98 -4.57 -22.64
C THR A 768 18.29 -3.26 -23.04
N GLN A 769 19.04 -2.16 -23.16
CA GLN A 769 18.55 -0.78 -23.34
C GLN A 769 17.69 -0.24 -22.17
N ASP A 770 17.68 -0.92 -21.01
CA ASP A 770 17.02 -0.41 -19.81
C ASP A 770 17.59 0.97 -19.42
N PRO A 771 16.74 1.95 -19.03
CA PRO A 771 17.20 3.23 -18.51
C PRO A 771 17.75 3.09 -17.07
N THR A 772 18.37 4.16 -16.56
CA THR A 772 18.90 4.22 -15.19
C THR A 772 17.84 3.83 -14.15
N LYS A 773 18.12 2.79 -13.34
CA LYS A 773 17.23 2.34 -12.25
C LYS A 773 17.75 2.90 -10.91
N ILE A 774 16.84 3.29 -10.00
CA ILE A 774 17.18 3.63 -8.62
C ILE A 774 16.57 2.55 -7.72
N VAL A 775 17.43 1.68 -7.19
CA VAL A 775 17.08 0.53 -6.37
C VAL A 775 17.37 0.85 -4.90
N ARG A 776 16.38 0.73 -4.03
CA ARG A 776 16.56 0.77 -2.58
C ARG A 776 16.73 -0.67 -2.08
N ALA A 777 17.87 -1.00 -1.47
CA ALA A 777 18.20 -2.35 -1.01
C ALA A 777 18.52 -2.41 0.49
N ALA A 778 17.99 -3.40 1.20
CA ALA A 778 18.34 -3.67 2.61
C ALA A 778 18.09 -5.14 2.99
N ARG A 779 18.87 -5.66 3.94
CA ARG A 779 18.50 -6.88 4.66
C ARG A 779 17.37 -6.54 5.64
N ARG A 780 16.29 -7.31 5.65
CA ARG A 780 15.15 -7.12 6.57
C ARG A 780 14.89 -8.38 7.37
N PHE A 781 14.59 -8.23 8.66
CA PHE A 781 14.18 -9.33 9.54
C PHE A 781 13.35 -8.80 10.70
N GLY A 782 12.50 -9.61 11.32
CA GLY A 782 11.64 -9.16 12.42
C GLY A 782 10.38 -9.99 12.58
N ARG A 783 9.34 -9.40 13.17
CA ARG A 783 8.03 -10.04 13.40
C ARG A 783 6.89 -9.06 13.23
N TYR A 784 5.77 -9.53 12.70
CA TYR A 784 4.51 -8.80 12.58
C TYR A 784 3.33 -9.71 12.94
N LEU A 785 2.20 -9.15 13.37
CA LEU A 785 1.04 -9.95 13.79
C LEU A 785 0.04 -10.23 12.65
N ARG A 786 -0.04 -9.30 11.67
CA ARG A 786 -0.92 -9.40 10.49
C ARG A 786 -0.30 -8.73 9.26
N GLU A 787 0.08 -7.47 9.40
CA GLU A 787 0.60 -6.62 8.33
C GLU A 787 1.86 -5.88 8.82
N VAL A 788 2.86 -5.77 7.95
CA VAL A 788 4.20 -5.24 8.28
C VAL A 788 4.18 -3.74 8.63
N THR A 789 3.16 -3.00 8.22
CA THR A 789 3.03 -1.54 8.42
C THR A 789 2.02 -1.15 9.51
N ALA A 790 1.23 -2.11 10.02
CA ALA A 790 0.14 -1.84 10.97
C ALA A 790 0.46 -2.28 12.41
N GLN A 791 1.10 -3.45 12.59
CA GLN A 791 1.51 -4.02 13.88
C GLN A 791 2.77 -4.89 13.72
N SER A 792 3.95 -4.29 13.88
CA SER A 792 5.24 -4.94 13.60
C SER A 792 6.41 -4.38 14.41
N ASN A 793 7.46 -5.19 14.52
CA ASN A 793 8.81 -4.80 14.90
C ASN A 793 9.78 -5.39 13.87
N ILE A 794 10.33 -4.54 13.00
CA ILE A 794 11.20 -4.94 11.89
C ILE A 794 12.54 -4.23 12.02
N GLU A 795 13.63 -4.96 11.87
CA GLU A 795 14.97 -4.41 11.73
C GLU A 795 15.36 -4.34 10.24
N THR A 796 15.80 -3.17 9.80
CA THR A 796 16.42 -2.93 8.49
C THR A 796 17.92 -2.78 8.67
N ALA A 797 18.72 -3.52 7.89
CA ALA A 797 20.17 -3.56 8.05
C ALA A 797 20.93 -3.50 6.72
N HIS A 798 22.08 -2.84 6.73
CA HIS A 798 23.04 -2.81 5.64
C HIS A 798 24.47 -3.01 6.16
N TRP A 799 25.41 -3.27 5.24
CA TRP A 799 26.82 -3.56 5.52
C TRP A 799 27.66 -2.27 5.50
N ASP A 800 28.57 -2.11 6.47
CA ASP A 800 29.64 -1.09 6.47
C ASP A 800 30.77 -1.42 5.48
N ILE A 801 31.01 -0.57 4.48
CA ILE A 801 32.06 -0.80 3.47
C ILE A 801 33.46 -0.57 4.09
N PRO A 802 34.35 -1.58 4.15
CA PRO A 802 35.70 -1.45 4.71
C PRO A 802 36.56 -0.44 3.94
N LYS A 803 37.64 0.07 4.55
CA LYS A 803 38.48 1.11 3.91
C LYS A 803 39.91 0.67 3.60
N THR A 804 40.32 -0.49 4.09
CA THR A 804 41.65 -1.05 3.88
C THR A 804 41.57 -2.56 3.63
N PRO A 805 42.54 -3.16 2.91
CA PRO A 805 42.61 -4.62 2.71
C PRO A 805 42.62 -5.42 4.03
N LYS A 806 43.16 -4.84 5.11
CA LYS A 806 43.17 -5.47 6.44
C LYS A 806 41.79 -5.54 7.07
N GLU A 807 40.98 -4.48 6.94
CA GLU A 807 39.60 -4.46 7.45
C GLU A 807 38.69 -5.34 6.58
N GLU A 808 38.88 -5.32 5.26
CA GLU A 808 38.14 -6.15 4.29
C GLU A 808 38.26 -7.65 4.59
N ILE A 809 39.49 -8.13 4.84
CA ILE A 809 39.72 -9.54 5.17
C ILE A 809 39.38 -9.84 6.64
N GLY A 810 39.70 -8.92 7.55
CA GLY A 810 39.61 -9.18 9.00
C GLY A 810 38.26 -8.95 9.68
N GLU A 811 37.33 -8.20 9.07
CA GLU A 811 36.06 -7.81 9.71
C GLU A 811 34.85 -7.86 8.75
N TRP A 812 33.65 -8.01 9.31
CA TRP A 812 32.37 -7.76 8.64
C TRP A 812 31.40 -7.08 9.60
N ARG A 813 31.13 -5.78 9.41
CA ARG A 813 30.27 -4.97 10.29
C ARG A 813 28.94 -4.64 9.61
N TRP A 814 27.86 -4.58 10.40
CA TRP A 814 26.51 -4.26 9.93
C TRP A 814 25.90 -3.15 10.78
N TYR A 815 25.18 -2.22 10.14
CA TYR A 815 24.38 -1.20 10.81
C TYR A 815 22.90 -1.57 10.67
N SER A 816 22.22 -1.84 11.79
CA SER A 816 20.78 -2.10 11.84
C SER A 816 20.00 -0.96 12.50
N ARG A 817 18.73 -0.85 12.11
CA ARG A 817 17.75 0.07 12.71
C ARG A 817 16.43 -0.65 12.92
N ALA A 818 15.90 -0.57 14.14
CA ALA A 818 14.55 -1.04 14.43
C ALA A 818 13.49 0.00 13.99
N VAL A 819 12.44 -0.49 13.34
CA VAL A 819 11.24 0.24 12.94
C VAL A 819 10.05 -0.45 13.58
N LEU A 820 9.34 0.30 14.44
CA LEU A 820 8.19 -0.18 15.20
C LEU A 820 6.91 0.47 14.66
N HIS A 821 5.95 -0.34 14.23
CA HIS A 821 4.61 0.13 13.87
C HIS A 821 3.59 -0.42 14.87
N ASP A 822 2.86 0.47 15.55
CA ASP A 822 1.66 0.12 16.30
C ASP A 822 0.54 1.13 16.07
N SER A 823 -0.42 0.75 15.23
CA SER A 823 -1.65 1.49 14.95
C SER A 823 -2.61 1.62 16.15
N TRP A 824 -2.42 0.83 17.22
CA TRP A 824 -3.27 0.81 18.42
C TRP A 824 -2.73 1.62 19.59
N ALA A 825 -1.48 2.11 19.55
CA ALA A 825 -0.86 2.89 20.63
C ALA A 825 -1.71 4.11 21.06
N TRP A 826 -2.39 4.76 20.12
CA TRP A 826 -3.30 5.87 20.39
C TRP A 826 -4.57 5.48 21.18
N GLY A 827 -4.96 4.21 21.19
CA GLY A 827 -6.02 3.68 22.05
C GLY A 827 -5.72 3.92 23.54
N HIS A 828 -4.45 3.89 23.94
CA HIS A 828 -4.04 4.19 25.31
C HIS A 828 -4.24 5.67 25.68
N ALA A 829 -4.12 6.60 24.72
CA ALA A 829 -4.43 8.01 24.96
C ALA A 829 -5.92 8.25 25.28
N VAL A 830 -6.82 7.40 24.77
CA VAL A 830 -8.26 7.46 25.07
C VAL A 830 -8.54 7.19 26.56
N HIS A 831 -7.74 6.34 27.23
CA HIS A 831 -7.82 6.17 28.68
C HIS A 831 -7.52 7.47 29.44
N GLY A 832 -6.65 8.35 28.91
CA GLY A 832 -6.40 9.67 29.47
C GLY A 832 -7.64 10.57 29.45
N PHE A 833 -8.40 10.56 28.36
CA PHE A 833 -9.67 11.30 28.27
C PHE A 833 -10.74 10.73 29.22
N PHE A 834 -10.83 9.42 29.40
CA PHE A 834 -11.72 8.82 30.41
C PHE A 834 -11.28 9.14 31.84
N ALA A 835 -9.97 9.14 32.12
CA ALA A 835 -9.44 9.58 33.41
C ALA A 835 -9.83 11.05 33.70
N ILE A 836 -9.78 11.93 32.71
CA ILE A 836 -10.21 13.33 32.85
C ILE A 836 -11.71 13.45 33.19
N ASP A 837 -12.60 12.70 32.53
CA ASP A 837 -14.04 12.70 32.88
C ASP A 837 -14.30 12.11 34.27
N VAL A 838 -13.62 11.02 34.65
CA VAL A 838 -13.71 10.45 36.01
C VAL A 838 -13.19 11.45 37.06
N ILE A 839 -12.04 12.10 36.81
CA ILE A 839 -11.48 13.15 37.68
C ILE A 839 -12.43 14.35 37.79
N PHE A 840 -13.06 14.78 36.69
CA PHE A 840 -14.04 15.86 36.71
C PHE A 840 -15.27 15.51 37.55
N ASN A 841 -15.87 14.33 37.33
CA ASN A 841 -17.02 13.86 38.10
C ASN A 841 -16.67 13.66 39.59
N LEU A 842 -15.50 13.09 39.91
CA LEU A 842 -15.01 12.98 41.29
C LEU A 842 -14.70 14.35 41.92
N SER A 843 -14.22 15.32 41.16
CA SER A 843 -13.97 16.69 41.64
C SER A 843 -15.27 17.43 41.95
N VAL A 844 -16.28 17.30 41.08
CA VAL A 844 -17.63 17.84 41.33
C VAL A 844 -18.26 17.17 42.55
N LEU A 845 -18.18 15.84 42.66
CA LEU A 845 -18.67 15.10 43.83
C LEU A 845 -17.95 15.54 45.12
N SER A 846 -16.62 15.65 45.09
CA SER A 846 -15.81 16.10 46.23
C SER A 846 -16.15 17.53 46.64
N PHE A 847 -16.35 18.44 45.68
CA PHE A 847 -16.79 19.81 45.92
C PHE A 847 -18.19 19.85 46.57
N VAL A 848 -19.14 19.02 46.12
CA VAL A 848 -20.47 18.88 46.73
C VAL A 848 -20.39 18.32 48.16
N ILE A 849 -19.54 17.33 48.39
CA ILE A 849 -19.30 16.74 49.71
C ILE A 849 -18.69 17.77 50.67
N VAL A 850 -17.58 18.43 50.27
CA VAL A 850 -16.92 19.47 51.07
C VAL A 850 -17.85 20.65 51.34
N ARG A 851 -18.69 21.05 50.37
CA ARG A 851 -19.72 22.09 50.58
C ARG A 851 -20.81 21.62 51.56
N ARG A 852 -21.25 20.36 51.53
CA ARG A 852 -22.19 19.82 52.54
C ARG A 852 -21.58 19.76 53.94
N PHE A 853 -20.31 19.37 54.07
CA PHE A 853 -19.58 19.42 55.36
C PHE A 853 -19.47 20.86 55.89
N ARG A 854 -19.05 21.82 55.06
CA ARG A 854 -18.96 23.25 55.45
C ARG A 854 -20.30 23.89 55.82
N MET A 855 -21.42 23.37 55.33
CA MET A 855 -22.77 23.84 55.67
C MET A 855 -23.44 23.02 56.79
N GLY A 856 -22.70 22.15 57.50
CA GLY A 856 -23.18 21.44 58.71
C GLY A 856 -24.26 20.36 58.50
N HIS A 857 -24.77 20.18 57.28
CA HIS A 857 -25.99 19.42 56.99
C HIS A 857 -25.88 17.87 57.04
N ILE A 858 -24.86 17.31 57.68
CA ILE A 858 -24.65 15.85 57.74
C ILE A 858 -25.21 15.23 59.03
N TRP A 859 -25.32 15.99 60.14
CA TRP A 859 -25.74 15.42 61.43
C TRP A 859 -27.24 15.13 61.59
N SER A 860 -28.13 15.79 60.83
CA SER A 860 -29.58 15.50 60.90
C SER A 860 -29.99 14.32 60.01
N SER A 861 -29.61 14.34 58.73
CA SER A 861 -30.19 13.42 57.73
C SER A 861 -29.61 12.00 57.75
N PHE A 862 -28.46 11.75 58.39
CA PHE A 862 -27.83 10.42 58.42
C PHE A 862 -28.32 9.55 59.61
N MET A 863 -28.86 10.16 60.67
CA MET A 863 -29.49 9.41 61.77
C MET A 863 -30.91 8.93 61.44
N GLU A 864 -31.70 9.75 60.73
CA GLU A 864 -33.09 9.40 60.38
C GLU A 864 -33.24 8.16 59.50
N THR A 865 -32.18 7.75 58.78
CA THR A 865 -32.18 6.52 57.96
C THR A 865 -31.66 5.27 58.67
N CYS A 866 -31.12 5.39 59.89
CA CYS A 866 -30.69 4.23 60.70
C CYS A 866 -31.73 3.75 61.73
N TRP A 867 -32.85 4.47 61.91
CA TRP A 867 -33.91 4.16 62.88
C TRP A 867 -35.15 3.45 62.29
N LEU A 868 -35.00 2.84 61.10
CA LEU A 868 -36.06 2.07 60.42
C LEU A 868 -35.64 0.62 60.11
N CYS A 869 -34.78 0.04 60.95
CA CYS A 869 -34.34 -1.37 60.89
C CYS A 869 -34.26 -2.01 62.28
N THR A 870 -35.34 -1.88 63.06
CA THR A 870 -35.72 -2.73 64.20
C THR A 870 -37.23 -2.95 64.15
#